data_AF-A0A7K8TI26-F1
#
_entry.id   AF-A0A7K8TI26-F1
#
_cell.length_a   1.000
_cell.length_b   1.000
_cell.length_c   1.000
_cell.angle_alpha   90.00
_cell.angle_beta   90.00
_cell.angle_gamma   90.00
#
_symmetry.space_group_name_H-M   'P 1'
#
loop_
_entity.id
_entity.type
_entity.pdbx_description
1 polymer ?
#
loop_
_entity_poly.entity_id
_entity_poly.type
_entity_poly.pdbx_seq_one_letter_code
_entity_poly.pdbx_strand_id
1 'polypeptide(L)'
;DFEELQKQLDSRLQSTEMSGAHNSEYQTLEDLERKEREYSEHIIDNMEAFWKQTDKAQQAFLDQSKCSSAKARKIAMDLTKNMIAVESLLSESQDLQAMDIQERLFNWELMVKMIDSLKSCIPEECKCGLNIVSNILDHLTVKNNLSVRQKEELLTDLHKAFWEQLAHFSNECIQQSKDLILKQLECRAKKREEFKHRQKAEQGSLLSKTFHIEDVNDFLEAYHELLQKHQQAQWELEEEDDCKSTEAVADLYKELYSKASHALLELVTELFLQTLPVVTGLSVRECELLKEQWQENLVPQLEKWETHRQRHWKLFQEQLLQEKHLWIKEYALSAVMQKHLSEKQEKIIQGVVSRLGCLSDESVNYILQKHRLLLCSVLTRLSLRRVGMAALACMRLSRKKSLLQELREQHTLQKGSSPCQDEDQWQLQKAVESHILEEEEKLKEETQQTHLEFHQQLVTEIQEALQFLQQHMEHVIGQTLLQHARQEAGKKSSDDGEDFKERLVESAVESVYGTSNNINRLVQNYYQQLGKIIEGYEGKKLQQLKSLQAERGERNRLRKKQENELALKEKQSKGLLDVSSTVHQRMVLQQKKVLSQFELQQQIRLESLKQKLLGLHHLETELENHLKEAEQDFVSELAALARVPVAMKKKPSKRSKPAG
;
A
#
# COMPACT_ATOMS: atom_id res chain seq x y z
N ASP A 1 21.99 8.09 -24.93
CA ASP A 1 21.82 8.84 -23.66
C ASP A 1 21.48 7.97 -22.45
N PHE A 2 22.19 6.86 -22.22
CA PHE A 2 22.10 6.14 -20.93
C PHE A 2 22.89 6.89 -19.83
N GLU A 3 23.99 7.55 -20.19
CA GLU A 3 24.77 8.39 -19.26
C GLU A 3 24.00 9.61 -18.74
N GLU A 4 23.17 10.24 -19.58
CA GLU A 4 22.32 11.36 -19.17
C GLU A 4 21.25 10.91 -18.17
N LEU A 5 20.72 9.69 -18.35
CA LEU A 5 19.76 9.08 -17.43
C LEU A 5 20.40 8.65 -16.12
N GLN A 6 21.63 8.15 -16.16
CA GLN A 6 22.40 7.86 -14.97
C GLN A 6 22.70 9.14 -14.19
N LYS A 7 23.08 10.24 -14.87
CA LYS A 7 23.22 11.56 -14.23
C LYS A 7 21.90 12.11 -13.66
N GLN A 8 20.78 11.90 -14.35
CA GLN A 8 19.47 12.29 -13.84
C GLN A 8 19.04 11.44 -12.64
N LEU A 9 19.32 10.14 -12.66
CA LEU A 9 19.06 9.24 -11.53
C LEU A 9 19.95 9.60 -10.34
N ASP A 10 21.26 9.77 -10.56
CA ASP A 10 22.23 10.11 -9.54
C ASP A 10 21.96 11.48 -8.92
N SER A 11 21.61 12.49 -9.73
CA SER A 11 21.21 13.81 -9.21
C SER A 11 19.89 13.76 -8.43
N ARG A 12 18.92 12.92 -8.85
CA ARG A 12 17.66 12.72 -8.11
C ARG A 12 17.89 11.96 -6.80
N LEU A 13 18.66 10.88 -6.80
CA LEU A 13 19.03 10.13 -5.61
C LEU A 13 19.80 11.01 -4.61
N GLN A 14 20.75 11.82 -5.09
CA GLN A 14 21.44 12.81 -4.28
C GLN A 14 20.48 13.87 -3.73
N SER A 15 19.49 14.35 -4.50
CA SER A 15 18.50 15.29 -3.99
C SER A 15 17.59 14.69 -2.90
N THR A 16 17.30 13.38 -2.97
CA THR A 16 16.55 12.63 -1.96
C THR A 16 17.39 12.34 -0.71
N GLU A 17 18.68 12.07 -0.86
CA GLU A 17 19.60 11.94 0.29
C GLU A 17 19.86 13.30 0.98
N MET A 18 19.97 14.38 0.20
CA MET A 18 20.19 15.75 0.70
C MET A 18 18.94 16.38 1.34
N SER A 19 17.73 15.98 0.93
CA SER A 19 16.47 16.41 1.57
C SER A 19 16.21 15.71 2.91
N GLY A 20 16.87 14.58 3.17
CA GLY A 20 16.98 13.96 4.50
C GLY A 20 18.03 14.63 5.41
N ALA A 21 19.06 15.26 4.82
CA ALA A 21 20.16 15.88 5.56
C ALA A 21 19.91 17.34 5.99
N HIS A 22 19.01 18.06 5.29
CA HIS A 22 18.64 19.43 5.63
C HIS A 22 17.16 19.53 6.00
N ASN A 23 16.85 19.43 7.30
CA ASN A 23 15.77 20.16 8.00
C ASN A 23 15.68 19.63 9.44
N SER A 24 16.62 20.07 10.27
CA SER A 24 16.81 19.59 11.64
C SER A 24 16.28 20.56 12.69
N GLU A 25 15.10 21.18 12.51
CA GLU A 25 14.51 21.84 13.68
C GLU A 25 13.05 21.51 13.95
N TYR A 26 12.11 21.58 13.01
CA TYR A 26 10.74 21.07 13.29
C TYR A 26 10.06 20.62 11.99
N GLN A 27 9.94 19.30 11.77
CA GLN A 27 9.03 18.76 10.76
C GLN A 27 7.67 18.61 11.43
N THR A 28 6.68 19.40 11.00
CA THR A 28 5.30 19.22 11.48
C THR A 28 4.73 17.91 10.93
N LEU A 29 3.66 17.42 11.54
CA LEU A 29 2.99 16.20 11.07
C LEU A 29 2.43 16.40 9.65
N GLU A 30 1.97 17.61 9.34
CA GLU A 30 1.54 18.02 8.01
C GLU A 30 2.70 18.03 7.01
N ASP A 31 3.91 18.40 7.42
CA ASP A 31 5.10 18.34 6.56
C ASP A 31 5.52 16.90 6.28
N LEU A 32 5.42 16.01 7.28
CA LEU A 32 5.69 14.59 7.10
C LEU A 32 4.68 13.96 6.15
N GLU A 33 3.38 14.23 6.31
CA GLU A 33 2.34 13.75 5.40
C GLU A 33 2.56 14.26 3.98
N ARG A 34 2.91 15.54 3.82
CA ARG A 34 3.20 16.11 2.50
C ARG A 34 4.40 15.43 1.84
N LYS A 35 5.51 15.26 2.56
CA LYS A 35 6.71 14.59 2.05
C LYS A 35 6.46 13.13 1.68
N GLU A 36 5.70 12.41 2.50
CA GLU A 36 5.35 11.02 2.22
C GLU A 36 4.49 10.91 0.94
N ARG A 37 3.53 11.82 0.76
CA ARG A 37 2.73 11.90 -0.47
C ARG A 37 3.58 12.26 -1.69
N GLU A 38 4.41 13.30 -1.60
CA GLU A 38 5.35 13.69 -2.67
C GLU A 38 6.28 12.53 -3.06
N TYR A 39 6.78 11.79 -2.09
CA TYR A 39 7.61 10.60 -2.34
C TYR A 39 6.83 9.50 -3.08
N SER A 40 5.59 9.23 -2.67
CA SER A 40 4.70 8.27 -3.35
C SER A 40 4.39 8.68 -4.79
N GLU A 41 4.19 9.97 -5.07
CA GLU A 41 3.99 10.51 -6.42
C GLU A 41 5.27 10.39 -7.26
N HIS A 42 6.44 10.70 -6.69
CA HIS A 42 7.72 10.52 -7.37
C HIS A 42 8.00 9.06 -7.78
N ILE A 43 7.49 8.08 -7.04
CA ILE A 43 7.61 6.67 -7.41
C ILE A 43 6.91 6.39 -8.75
N ILE A 44 5.66 6.85 -8.96
CA ILE A 44 4.99 6.65 -10.27
C ILE A 44 5.67 7.47 -11.37
N ASP A 45 6.11 8.71 -11.12
CA ASP A 45 6.84 9.48 -12.13
C ASP A 45 8.11 8.76 -12.61
N ASN A 46 8.85 8.14 -11.67
CA ASN A 46 10.05 7.37 -12.00
C ASN A 46 9.69 6.08 -12.76
N MET A 47 8.62 5.40 -12.38
CA MET A 47 8.10 4.24 -13.11
C MET A 47 7.69 4.61 -14.55
N GLU A 48 6.96 5.72 -14.73
CA GLU A 48 6.57 6.20 -16.04
C GLU A 48 7.78 6.55 -16.91
N ALA A 49 8.76 7.24 -16.32
CA ALA A 49 10.00 7.59 -17.02
C ALA A 49 10.76 6.33 -17.47
N PHE A 50 10.85 5.32 -16.61
CA PHE A 50 11.47 4.04 -16.92
C PHE A 50 10.77 3.29 -18.07
N TRP A 51 9.43 3.27 -18.08
CA TRP A 51 8.68 2.62 -19.16
C TRP A 51 8.83 3.37 -20.48
N LYS A 52 8.73 4.70 -20.47
CA LYS A 52 8.99 5.55 -21.66
C LYS A 52 10.39 5.29 -22.23
N GLN A 53 11.39 5.10 -21.38
CA GLN A 53 12.75 4.78 -21.81
C GLN A 53 12.86 3.39 -22.40
N THR A 54 12.22 2.40 -21.78
CA THR A 54 12.20 1.01 -22.28
C THR A 54 11.59 0.95 -23.68
N ASP A 55 10.48 1.66 -23.89
CA ASP A 55 9.81 1.71 -25.19
C ASP A 55 10.65 2.47 -26.24
N LYS A 56 11.31 3.58 -25.86
CA LYS A 56 12.27 4.30 -26.72
C LYS A 56 13.48 3.44 -27.10
N ALA A 57 14.01 2.66 -26.15
CA ALA A 57 15.13 1.76 -26.40
C ALA A 57 14.71 0.64 -27.37
N GLN A 58 13.52 0.07 -27.19
CA GLN A 58 12.96 -0.90 -28.12
C GLN A 58 12.79 -0.31 -29.53
N GLN A 59 12.30 0.93 -29.64
CA GLN A 59 12.18 1.63 -30.92
C GLN A 59 13.56 1.88 -31.56
N ALA A 60 14.56 2.32 -30.78
CA ALA A 60 15.91 2.53 -31.28
C ALA A 60 16.56 1.24 -31.81
N PHE A 61 16.30 0.08 -31.18
CA PHE A 61 16.76 -1.21 -31.70
C PHE A 61 16.15 -1.57 -33.05
N LEU A 62 14.93 -1.12 -33.33
CA LEU A 62 14.23 -1.35 -34.60
C LEU A 62 14.69 -0.38 -35.69
N ASP A 63 14.95 0.89 -35.34
CA ASP A 63 15.29 1.95 -36.30
C ASP A 63 16.76 1.90 -36.77
N GLN A 64 17.70 1.40 -35.94
CA GLN A 64 19.14 1.47 -36.26
C GLN A 64 19.70 0.31 -37.11
N SER A 65 18.87 -0.58 -37.68
CA SER A 65 19.28 -1.70 -38.57
C SER A 65 20.30 -2.74 -38.02
N LYS A 66 20.76 -2.61 -36.77
CA LYS A 66 21.77 -3.50 -36.15
C LYS A 66 21.20 -4.79 -35.55
N CYS A 67 19.89 -4.90 -35.41
CA CYS A 67 19.23 -6.02 -34.72
C CYS A 67 18.00 -6.48 -35.52
N SER A 68 17.80 -7.80 -35.65
CA SER A 68 16.56 -8.30 -36.28
C SER A 68 15.35 -7.98 -35.38
N SER A 69 14.19 -7.74 -35.99
CA SER A 69 12.94 -7.46 -35.23
C SER A 69 12.66 -8.54 -34.18
N ALA A 70 12.93 -9.81 -34.51
CA ALA A 70 12.80 -10.94 -33.59
C ALA A 70 13.77 -10.84 -32.39
N LYS A 71 15.02 -10.44 -32.62
CA LYS A 71 16.03 -10.30 -31.56
C LYS A 71 15.75 -9.10 -30.66
N ALA A 72 15.32 -7.96 -31.22
CA ALA A 72 14.90 -6.79 -30.45
C ALA A 72 13.67 -7.09 -29.57
N ARG A 73 12.69 -7.81 -30.12
CA ARG A 73 11.49 -8.25 -29.36
C ARG A 73 11.86 -9.22 -28.24
N LYS A 74 12.76 -10.17 -28.50
CA LYS A 74 13.26 -11.10 -27.48
C LYS A 74 13.93 -10.36 -26.32
N ILE A 75 14.83 -9.41 -26.61
CA ILE A 75 15.49 -8.59 -25.59
C ILE A 75 14.46 -7.81 -24.73
N ALA A 76 13.45 -7.21 -25.36
CA ALA A 76 12.41 -6.48 -24.64
C ALA A 76 11.54 -7.40 -23.75
N MET A 77 11.25 -8.62 -24.21
CA MET A 77 10.53 -9.62 -23.42
C MET A 77 11.36 -10.13 -22.23
N ASP A 78 12.64 -10.43 -22.46
CA ASP A 78 13.55 -10.89 -21.41
C ASP A 78 13.73 -9.80 -20.34
N LEU A 79 13.91 -8.53 -20.74
CA LEU A 79 13.96 -7.39 -19.82
C LEU A 79 12.67 -7.24 -19.01
N THR A 80 11.51 -7.34 -19.66
CA THR A 80 10.20 -7.24 -18.97
C THR A 80 10.04 -8.35 -17.94
N LYS A 81 10.43 -9.59 -18.29
CA LYS A 81 10.38 -10.74 -17.38
C LYS A 81 11.30 -10.53 -16.18
N ASN A 82 12.53 -10.07 -16.40
CA ASN A 82 13.48 -9.80 -15.32
C ASN A 82 12.98 -8.68 -14.41
N MET A 83 12.38 -7.63 -14.98
CA MET A 83 11.80 -6.55 -14.17
C MET A 83 10.60 -7.00 -13.32
N ILE A 84 9.80 -7.95 -13.80
CA ILE A 84 8.73 -8.55 -12.98
C ILE A 84 9.33 -9.32 -11.79
N ALA A 85 10.44 -10.04 -12.00
CA ALA A 85 11.15 -10.72 -10.91
C ALA A 85 11.69 -9.70 -9.89
N VAL A 86 12.29 -8.59 -10.35
CA VAL A 86 12.75 -7.49 -9.49
C VAL A 86 11.61 -6.91 -8.66
N GLU A 87 10.46 -6.60 -9.28
CA GLU A 87 9.29 -6.07 -8.57
C GLU A 87 8.73 -7.06 -7.54
N SER A 88 8.75 -8.37 -7.84
CA SER A 88 8.34 -9.41 -6.89
C SER A 88 9.25 -9.41 -5.66
N LEU A 89 10.56 -9.45 -5.87
CA LEU A 89 11.56 -9.42 -4.79
C LEU A 89 11.49 -8.10 -4.00
N LEU A 90 11.23 -6.98 -4.66
CA LEU A 90 11.05 -5.68 -4.01
C LEU A 90 9.79 -5.67 -3.13
N SER A 91 8.67 -6.20 -3.63
CA SER A 91 7.43 -6.32 -2.85
C SER A 91 7.64 -7.19 -1.61
N GLU A 92 8.34 -8.33 -1.73
CA GLU A 92 8.65 -9.21 -0.59
C GLU A 92 9.55 -8.50 0.44
N SER A 93 10.57 -7.77 -0.01
CA SER A 93 11.43 -6.95 0.86
C SER A 93 10.65 -5.87 1.60
N GLN A 94 9.72 -5.20 0.92
CA GLN A 94 8.93 -4.11 1.50
C GLN A 94 7.95 -4.61 2.55
N ASP A 95 7.32 -5.76 2.29
CA ASP A 95 6.42 -6.40 3.24
C ASP A 95 7.15 -6.79 4.52
N LEU A 96 8.36 -7.38 4.41
CA LEU A 96 9.23 -7.65 5.56
C LEU A 96 9.62 -6.36 6.29
N GLN A 97 10.05 -5.34 5.55
CA GLN A 97 10.44 -4.05 6.12
C GLN A 97 9.28 -3.37 6.88
N ALA A 98 8.04 -3.48 6.37
CA ALA A 98 6.87 -2.95 7.03
C ALA A 98 6.60 -3.64 8.38
N MET A 99 6.78 -4.96 8.44
CA MET A 99 6.70 -5.73 9.68
C MET A 99 7.79 -5.32 10.68
N ASP A 100 9.04 -5.18 10.22
CA ASP A 100 10.17 -4.80 11.07
C ASP A 100 9.99 -3.40 11.66
N ILE A 101 9.68 -2.41 10.83
CA ILE A 101 9.42 -1.03 11.28
C ILE A 101 8.37 -1.02 12.39
N GLN A 102 7.32 -1.80 12.22
CA GLN A 102 6.24 -1.84 13.18
C GLN A 102 6.64 -2.54 14.49
N GLU A 103 7.38 -3.65 14.44
CA GLU A 103 7.88 -4.31 15.65
C GLU A 103 8.74 -3.37 16.48
N ARG A 104 9.62 -2.59 15.82
CA ARG A 104 10.45 -1.62 16.50
C ARG A 104 9.69 -0.44 17.07
N LEU A 105 8.63 0.03 16.41
CA LEU A 105 7.75 1.03 16.99
C LEU A 105 7.14 0.55 18.31
N PHE A 106 6.71 -0.72 18.39
CA PHE A 106 6.23 -1.28 19.65
C PHE A 106 7.33 -1.44 20.70
N ASN A 107 8.54 -1.85 20.29
CA ASN A 107 9.68 -1.94 21.18
C ASN A 107 10.04 -0.57 21.76
N TRP A 108 10.03 0.49 20.94
CA TRP A 108 10.24 1.85 21.41
C TRP A 108 9.17 2.31 22.39
N GLU A 109 7.90 2.00 22.14
CA GLU A 109 6.81 2.33 23.07
C GLU A 109 7.00 1.64 24.43
N LEU A 110 7.41 0.36 24.41
CA LEU A 110 7.77 -0.40 25.62
C LEU A 110 8.95 0.26 26.36
N MET A 111 10.01 0.62 25.64
CA MET A 111 11.21 1.24 26.21
C MET A 111 10.89 2.59 26.84
N VAL A 112 10.10 3.44 26.17
CA VAL A 112 9.67 4.74 26.71
C VAL A 112 8.86 4.55 27.99
N LYS A 113 7.88 3.63 27.99
CA LYS A 113 7.08 3.35 29.19
C LYS A 113 7.91 2.78 30.34
N MET A 114 8.95 2.00 30.05
CA MET A 114 9.87 1.54 31.07
C MET A 114 10.59 2.73 31.74
N ILE A 115 11.13 3.67 30.96
CA ILE A 115 11.79 4.87 31.49
C ILE A 115 10.81 5.77 32.25
N ASP A 116 9.59 5.96 31.76
CA ASP A 116 8.54 6.71 32.47
C ASP A 116 8.20 6.06 33.83
N SER A 117 8.17 4.73 33.88
CA SER A 117 7.95 4.00 35.13
C SER A 117 9.09 4.25 36.15
N LEU A 118 10.34 4.36 35.69
CA LEU A 118 11.48 4.68 36.56
C LEU A 118 11.46 6.14 37.02
N LYS A 119 11.04 7.05 36.13
CA LYS A 119 10.92 8.48 36.42
C LYS A 119 9.89 8.76 37.54
N SER A 120 8.85 7.96 37.63
CA SER A 120 7.78 8.12 38.64
C SER A 120 8.15 7.59 40.03
N CYS A 121 9.28 6.88 40.21
CA CYS A 121 9.68 6.29 41.49
C CYS A 121 9.89 7.34 42.60
N ILE A 122 10.74 8.35 42.37
CA ILE A 122 11.06 9.36 43.40
C ILE A 122 9.85 10.23 43.79
N PRO A 123 9.06 10.79 42.86
CA PRO A 123 7.86 11.55 43.22
C PRO A 123 6.91 10.78 44.15
N GLU A 124 6.71 9.49 43.89
CA GLU A 124 5.82 8.65 44.69
C GLU A 124 6.43 8.27 46.05
N GLU A 125 7.74 8.02 46.12
CA GLU A 125 8.45 7.84 47.39
C GLU A 125 8.37 9.09 48.28
N CYS A 126 8.60 10.28 47.70
CA CYS A 126 8.43 11.56 48.38
C CYS A 126 7.02 11.69 48.98
N LYS A 127 5.99 11.41 48.18
CA LYS A 127 4.58 11.50 48.57
C LYS A 127 4.24 10.51 49.69
N CYS A 128 4.69 9.26 49.59
CA CYS A 128 4.53 8.25 50.64
C CYS A 128 5.22 8.70 51.94
N GLY A 129 6.47 9.15 51.86
CA GLY A 129 7.25 9.60 53.01
C GLY A 129 6.62 10.79 53.73
N LEU A 130 6.21 11.82 52.99
CA LEU A 130 5.57 13.03 53.52
C LEU A 130 4.23 12.73 54.21
N ASN A 131 3.41 11.85 53.63
CA ASN A 131 2.13 11.44 54.23
C ASN A 131 2.33 10.77 55.60
N ILE A 132 3.34 9.91 55.73
CA ILE A 132 3.64 9.24 57.00
C ILE A 132 4.16 10.24 58.03
N VAL A 133 5.06 11.16 57.63
CA VAL A 133 5.53 12.23 58.52
C VAL A 133 4.36 13.09 59.00
N SER A 134 3.45 13.50 58.10
CA SER A 134 2.24 14.25 58.47
C SER A 134 1.42 13.50 59.52
N ASN A 135 1.17 12.21 59.32
CA ASN A 135 0.43 11.38 60.26
C ASN A 135 1.12 11.31 61.63
N ILE A 136 2.45 11.19 61.67
CA ILE A 136 3.20 11.17 62.93
C ILE A 136 3.10 12.51 63.66
N LEU A 137 3.26 13.63 62.93
CA LEU A 137 3.12 14.97 63.50
C LEU A 137 1.68 15.25 63.97
N ASP A 138 0.67 14.70 63.28
CA ASP A 138 -0.73 14.73 63.72
C ASP A 138 -0.92 14.06 65.08
N HIS A 139 -0.35 12.87 65.28
CA HIS A 139 -0.40 12.17 66.56
C HIS A 139 0.28 12.97 67.69
N LEU A 140 1.39 13.65 67.39
CA LEU A 140 2.07 14.51 68.37
C LEU A 140 1.26 15.77 68.69
N THR A 141 0.54 16.31 67.73
CA THR A 141 -0.37 17.44 67.91
C THR A 141 -1.54 17.03 68.81
N VAL A 142 -2.15 15.86 68.60
CA VAL A 142 -3.21 15.32 69.46
C VAL A 142 -2.74 15.07 70.89
N LYS A 143 -1.47 14.68 71.06
CA LYS A 143 -0.84 14.50 72.39
C LYS A 143 -0.44 15.82 73.07
N ASN A 144 -0.72 16.98 72.46
CA ASN A 144 -0.30 18.32 72.91
C ASN A 144 1.23 18.51 73.02
N ASN A 145 2.03 17.68 72.33
CA ASN A 145 3.48 17.83 72.26
C ASN A 145 3.90 18.83 71.17
N LEU A 146 2.99 19.16 70.25
CA LEU A 146 3.17 20.11 69.15
C LEU A 146 1.93 21.00 69.05
N SER A 147 2.14 22.29 68.77
CA SER A 147 1.04 23.17 68.34
C SER A 147 0.75 22.99 66.85
N VAL A 148 -0.49 23.27 66.43
CA VAL A 148 -0.90 23.22 65.02
C VAL A 148 0.00 24.08 64.14
N ARG A 149 0.37 25.27 64.61
CA ARG A 149 1.27 26.18 63.89
C ARG A 149 2.67 25.59 63.69
N GLN A 150 3.24 24.98 64.72
CA GLN A 150 4.56 24.32 64.61
C GLN A 150 4.52 23.11 63.68
N LYS A 151 3.43 22.34 63.68
CA LYS A 151 3.21 21.26 62.71
C LYS A 151 3.24 21.81 61.28
N GLU A 152 2.47 22.85 61.00
CA GLU A 152 2.40 23.45 59.66
C GLU A 152 3.74 24.01 59.20
N GLU A 153 4.49 24.68 60.08
CA GLU A 153 5.83 25.19 59.80
C GLU A 153 6.79 24.02 59.46
N LEU A 154 6.86 22.97 60.29
CA LEU A 154 7.69 21.79 60.04
C LEU A 154 7.34 21.06 58.74
N LEU A 155 6.05 20.89 58.45
CA LEU A 155 5.61 20.28 57.19
C LEU A 155 5.94 21.15 55.99
N THR A 156 5.81 22.47 56.09
CA THR A 156 6.13 23.38 54.98
C THR A 156 7.62 23.34 54.67
N ASP A 157 8.48 23.38 55.69
CA ASP A 157 9.93 23.30 55.52
C ASP A 157 10.36 21.95 54.94
N LEU A 158 9.76 20.84 55.42
CA LEU A 158 10.04 19.51 54.88
C LEU A 158 9.55 19.34 53.43
N HIS A 159 8.33 19.80 53.13
CA HIS A 159 7.81 19.80 51.75
C HIS A 159 8.75 20.58 50.82
N LYS A 160 9.20 21.77 51.25
CA LYS A 160 10.13 22.58 50.47
C LYS A 160 11.44 21.82 50.20
N ALA A 161 12.05 21.22 51.22
CA ALA A 161 13.27 20.44 51.08
C ALA A 161 13.09 19.23 50.14
N PHE A 162 11.97 18.50 50.26
CA PHE A 162 11.64 17.37 49.39
C PHE A 162 11.46 17.80 47.93
N TRP A 163 10.76 18.92 47.69
CA TRP A 163 10.58 19.46 46.34
C TRP A 163 11.88 19.95 45.71
N GLU A 164 12.77 20.55 46.51
CA GLU A 164 14.11 20.93 46.06
C GLU A 164 14.94 19.70 45.64
N GLN A 165 14.90 18.62 46.43
CA GLN A 165 15.55 17.35 46.08
C GLN A 165 14.95 16.70 44.83
N LEU A 166 13.62 16.69 44.70
CA LEU A 166 12.95 16.14 43.53
C LEU A 166 13.28 16.96 42.27
N ALA A 167 13.34 18.28 42.37
CA ALA A 167 13.74 19.15 41.27
C ALA A 167 15.19 18.91 40.87
N HIS A 168 16.09 18.76 41.84
CA HIS A 168 17.48 18.41 41.58
C HIS A 168 17.60 17.07 40.83
N PHE A 169 16.96 16.01 41.35
CA PHE A 169 16.94 14.69 40.72
C PHE A 169 16.37 14.73 39.29
N SER A 170 15.24 15.39 39.09
CA SER A 170 14.59 15.49 37.77
C SER A 170 15.50 16.19 36.75
N ASN A 171 16.12 17.31 37.14
CA ASN A 171 17.02 18.06 36.29
C ASN A 171 18.30 17.27 35.98
N GLU A 172 18.88 16.59 36.98
CA GLU A 172 20.07 15.75 36.81
C GLU A 172 19.80 14.56 35.88
N CYS A 173 18.66 13.87 36.06
CA CYS A 173 18.20 12.81 35.16
C CYS A 173 18.09 13.29 33.71
N ILE A 174 17.42 14.43 33.49
CA ILE A 174 17.24 14.98 32.14
C ILE A 174 18.58 15.35 31.51
N GLN A 175 19.49 15.97 32.27
CA GLN A 175 20.77 16.40 31.73
C GLN A 175 21.69 15.20 31.43
N GLN A 176 21.86 14.28 32.37
CA GLN A 176 22.75 13.12 32.19
C GLN A 176 22.22 12.14 31.15
N SER A 177 20.90 11.94 31.05
CA SER A 177 20.31 11.12 29.99
C SER A 177 20.53 11.73 28.61
N LYS A 178 20.35 13.05 28.46
CA LYS A 178 20.67 13.75 27.20
C LYS A 178 22.13 13.58 26.81
N ASP A 179 23.06 13.80 27.74
CA ASP A 179 24.50 13.67 27.47
C ASP A 179 24.89 12.23 27.10
N LEU A 180 24.26 11.23 27.73
CA LEU A 180 24.44 9.82 27.42
C LEU A 180 23.93 9.46 26.02
N ILE A 181 22.69 9.87 25.70
CA ILE A 181 22.07 9.63 24.39
C ILE A 181 22.88 10.29 23.28
N LEU A 182 23.34 11.54 23.47
CA LEU A 182 24.17 12.23 22.48
C LEU A 182 25.47 11.47 22.17
N LYS A 183 26.15 10.94 23.20
CA LYS A 183 27.36 10.11 23.02
C LYS A 183 27.06 8.81 22.27
N GLN A 184 25.92 8.16 22.56
CA GLN A 184 25.50 6.94 21.88
C GLN A 184 25.12 7.21 20.42
N LEU A 185 24.45 8.32 20.12
CA LEU A 185 24.13 8.75 18.76
C LEU A 185 25.39 9.00 17.93
N GLU A 186 26.43 9.62 18.51
CA GLU A 186 27.72 9.81 17.85
C GLU A 186 28.41 8.46 17.55
N CYS A 187 28.39 7.53 18.51
CA CYS A 187 28.93 6.18 18.33
C CYS A 187 28.17 5.43 17.21
N ARG A 188 26.85 5.49 17.23
CA ARG A 188 25.97 4.89 16.21
C ARG A 188 26.23 5.47 14.82
N ALA A 189 26.46 6.78 14.71
CA ALA A 189 26.82 7.40 13.44
C ALA A 189 28.13 6.82 12.88
N LYS A 190 29.16 6.63 13.71
CA LYS A 190 30.44 6.00 13.30
C LYS A 190 30.22 4.56 12.83
N LYS A 191 29.49 3.74 13.60
CA LYS A 191 29.16 2.36 13.22
C LYS A 191 28.39 2.28 11.89
N ARG A 192 27.44 3.20 11.66
CA ARG A 192 26.67 3.27 10.41
C ARG A 192 27.57 3.58 9.20
N GLU A 193 28.50 4.51 9.32
CA GLU A 193 29.44 4.82 8.24
C GLU A 193 30.37 3.63 7.93
N GLU A 194 30.93 2.98 8.96
CA GLU A 194 31.73 1.76 8.79
C GLU A 194 30.93 0.63 8.13
N PHE A 195 29.67 0.47 8.51
CA PHE A 195 28.76 -0.50 7.91
C PHE A 195 28.45 -0.17 6.45
N LYS A 196 28.15 1.09 6.11
CA LYS A 196 27.93 1.57 4.74
C LYS A 196 29.14 1.32 3.84
N HIS A 197 30.35 1.51 4.35
CA HIS A 197 31.57 1.17 3.62
C HIS A 197 31.71 -0.33 3.35
N ARG A 198 31.42 -1.18 4.34
CA ARG A 198 31.40 -2.64 4.16
C ARG A 198 30.36 -3.10 3.15
N GLN A 199 29.14 -2.58 3.22
CA GLN A 199 28.08 -2.88 2.26
C GLN A 199 28.49 -2.56 0.83
N LYS A 200 29.05 -1.35 0.59
CA LYS A 200 29.55 -0.96 -0.73
C LYS A 200 30.65 -1.87 -1.25
N ALA A 201 31.56 -2.32 -0.37
CA ALA A 201 32.63 -3.24 -0.75
C ALA A 201 32.09 -4.65 -1.12
N GLU A 202 31.11 -5.16 -0.36
CA GLU A 202 30.44 -6.43 -0.65
C GLU A 202 29.62 -6.37 -1.95
N GLN A 203 28.88 -5.28 -2.16
CA GLN A 203 28.17 -5.03 -3.42
C GLN A 203 29.14 -4.96 -4.60
N GLY A 204 30.25 -4.22 -4.47
CA GLY A 204 31.29 -4.15 -5.51
C GLY A 204 31.91 -5.52 -5.81
N SER A 205 32.15 -6.34 -4.78
CA SER A 205 32.64 -7.72 -4.93
C SER A 205 31.66 -8.60 -5.69
N LEU A 206 30.36 -8.53 -5.39
CA LEU A 206 29.33 -9.28 -6.12
C LEU A 206 29.23 -8.82 -7.58
N LEU A 207 29.19 -7.50 -7.81
CA LEU A 207 29.13 -6.91 -9.16
C LEU A 207 30.37 -7.27 -10.01
N SER A 208 31.53 -7.41 -9.39
CA SER A 208 32.75 -7.85 -10.09
C SER A 208 32.70 -9.31 -10.53
N LYS A 209 31.91 -10.16 -9.85
CA LYS A 209 31.71 -11.58 -10.16
C LYS A 209 30.62 -11.81 -11.22
N THR A 210 29.83 -10.79 -11.55
CA THR A 210 28.68 -10.87 -12.47
C THR A 210 29.06 -11.31 -13.89
N PHE A 211 30.31 -11.16 -14.31
CA PHE A 211 30.80 -11.65 -15.61
C PHE A 211 30.85 -13.19 -15.74
N HIS A 212 30.60 -13.93 -14.65
CA HIS A 212 30.62 -15.40 -14.62
C HIS A 212 29.25 -16.05 -14.38
N ILE A 213 28.18 -15.27 -14.19
CA ILE A 213 26.84 -15.80 -13.98
C ILE A 213 26.13 -15.92 -15.34
N GLU A 214 25.76 -17.14 -15.73
CA GLU A 214 25.12 -17.42 -17.03
C GLU A 214 23.61 -17.06 -17.07
N ASP A 215 22.93 -17.03 -15.91
CA ASP A 215 21.51 -16.65 -15.77
C ASP A 215 21.33 -15.34 -14.99
N VAL A 216 20.55 -14.40 -15.54
CA VAL A 216 20.22 -13.12 -14.91
C VAL A 216 19.37 -13.33 -13.65
N ASN A 217 18.53 -14.37 -13.60
CA ASN A 217 17.69 -14.64 -12.43
C ASN A 217 18.54 -15.03 -11.21
N ASP A 218 19.53 -15.91 -11.40
CA ASP A 218 20.48 -16.29 -10.34
C ASP A 218 21.25 -15.08 -9.80
N PHE A 219 21.61 -14.13 -10.68
CA PHE A 219 22.21 -12.86 -10.26
C PHE A 219 21.24 -12.01 -9.45
N LEU A 220 19.99 -11.86 -9.90
CA LEU A 220 18.97 -11.08 -9.19
C LEU A 220 18.69 -11.64 -7.80
N GLU A 221 18.59 -12.97 -7.68
CA GLU A 221 18.42 -13.65 -6.39
C GLU A 221 19.64 -13.42 -5.48
N ALA A 222 20.86 -13.67 -5.97
CA ALA A 222 22.08 -13.46 -5.17
C ALA A 222 22.27 -11.99 -4.76
N TYR A 223 21.90 -11.04 -5.62
CA TYR A 223 21.94 -9.61 -5.30
C TYR A 223 20.87 -9.24 -4.27
N HIS A 224 19.65 -9.77 -4.41
CA HIS A 224 18.58 -9.57 -3.44
C HIS A 224 18.92 -10.17 -2.08
N GLU A 225 19.44 -11.39 -2.00
CA GLU A 225 19.91 -12.02 -0.75
C GLU A 225 20.99 -11.19 -0.06
N LEU A 226 21.92 -10.62 -0.83
CA LEU A 226 22.92 -9.71 -0.27
C LEU A 226 22.28 -8.46 0.34
N LEU A 227 21.30 -7.86 -0.36
CA LEU A 227 20.56 -6.70 0.15
C LEU A 227 19.74 -7.05 1.40
N GLN A 228 19.07 -8.19 1.42
CA GLN A 228 18.34 -8.70 2.60
C GLN A 228 19.28 -8.88 3.79
N LYS A 229 20.46 -9.49 3.56
CA LYS A 229 21.49 -9.63 4.60
C LYS A 229 21.99 -8.28 5.11
N HIS A 230 22.20 -7.32 4.21
CA HIS A 230 22.59 -5.95 4.56
C HIS A 230 21.54 -5.25 5.41
N GLN A 231 20.26 -5.40 5.05
CA GLN A 231 19.13 -4.85 5.78
C GLN A 231 19.00 -5.50 7.17
N GLN A 232 19.00 -6.82 7.25
CA GLN A 232 18.92 -7.56 8.50
C GLN A 232 20.05 -7.18 9.47
N ALA A 233 21.29 -7.12 8.98
CA ALA A 233 22.42 -6.72 9.81
C ALA A 233 22.36 -5.24 10.23
N GLN A 234 21.78 -4.36 9.40
CA GLN A 234 21.50 -2.98 9.81
C GLN A 234 20.46 -2.96 10.93
N TRP A 235 19.40 -3.75 10.78
CA TRP A 235 18.32 -3.82 11.74
C TRP A 235 18.79 -4.32 13.10
N GLU A 236 19.52 -5.43 13.13
CA GLU A 236 20.10 -5.99 14.35
C GLU A 236 21.03 -4.99 15.06
N LEU A 237 21.87 -4.28 14.30
CA LEU A 237 22.73 -3.24 14.85
C LEU A 237 21.92 -2.11 15.49
N GLU A 238 20.86 -1.67 14.82
CA GLU A 238 20.03 -0.56 15.27
C GLU A 238 19.18 -0.94 16.50
N GLU A 239 18.61 -2.15 16.53
CA GLU A 239 17.86 -2.68 17.66
C GLU A 239 18.76 -2.92 18.88
N GLU A 240 19.96 -3.47 18.67
CA GLU A 240 20.94 -3.67 19.74
C GLU A 240 21.40 -2.33 20.33
N ASP A 241 21.64 -1.32 19.49
CA ASP A 241 21.98 0.03 19.94
C ASP A 241 20.80 0.69 20.69
N ASP A 242 19.56 0.52 20.24
CA ASP A 242 18.36 1.04 20.92
C ASP A 242 18.19 0.38 22.31
N CYS A 243 18.35 -0.95 22.40
CA CYS A 243 18.33 -1.70 23.66
C CYS A 243 19.43 -1.22 24.62
N LYS A 244 20.69 -1.17 24.16
CA LYS A 244 21.84 -0.71 24.96
C LYS A 244 21.65 0.72 25.46
N SER A 245 21.05 1.57 24.63
CA SER A 245 20.77 2.96 25.00
C SER A 245 19.75 3.03 26.13
N THR A 246 18.65 2.31 26.00
CA THR A 246 17.60 2.22 27.01
C THR A 246 18.10 1.59 28.31
N GLU A 247 18.90 0.52 28.25
CA GLU A 247 19.51 -0.11 29.44
C GLU A 247 20.42 0.87 30.19
N ALA A 248 21.29 1.59 29.48
CA ALA A 248 22.19 2.56 30.09
C ALA A 248 21.43 3.73 30.74
N VAL A 249 20.35 4.21 30.12
CA VAL A 249 19.46 5.21 30.73
C VAL A 249 18.74 4.62 31.95
N ALA A 250 18.26 3.39 31.89
CA ALA A 250 17.61 2.74 33.02
C ALA A 250 18.54 2.58 34.22
N ASP A 251 19.80 2.19 33.99
CA ASP A 251 20.80 2.06 35.04
C ASP A 251 21.19 3.40 35.65
N LEU A 252 21.31 4.44 34.82
CA LEU A 252 21.47 5.83 35.28
C LEU A 252 20.31 6.22 36.22
N TYR A 253 19.06 5.95 35.83
CA TYR A 253 17.89 6.25 36.65
C TYR A 253 17.89 5.49 37.98
N LYS A 254 18.32 4.21 37.99
CA LYS A 254 18.46 3.42 39.23
C LYS A 254 19.54 4.01 40.16
N GLU A 255 20.67 4.43 39.60
CA GLU A 255 21.75 5.06 40.37
C GLU A 255 21.28 6.38 41.00
N LEU A 256 20.71 7.26 40.19
CA LEU A 256 20.18 8.54 40.67
C LEU A 256 19.03 8.35 41.67
N TYR A 257 18.19 7.34 41.46
CA TYR A 257 17.13 6.96 42.40
C TYR A 257 17.72 6.62 43.77
N SER A 258 18.77 5.78 43.80
CA SER A 258 19.42 5.39 45.06
C SER A 258 20.03 6.59 45.82
N LYS A 259 20.63 7.54 45.09
CA LYS A 259 21.17 8.79 45.67
C LYS A 259 20.06 9.68 46.22
N ALA A 260 18.98 9.87 45.47
CA ALA A 260 17.85 10.70 45.88
C ALA A 260 17.11 10.09 47.08
N SER A 261 16.84 8.78 47.07
CA SER A 261 16.24 8.07 48.20
C SER A 261 17.08 8.21 49.48
N HIS A 262 18.42 8.13 49.36
CA HIS A 262 19.31 8.38 50.49
C HIS A 262 19.21 9.82 51.03
N ALA A 263 19.22 10.83 50.16
CA ALA A 263 19.07 12.22 50.57
C ALA A 263 17.71 12.50 51.25
N LEU A 264 16.63 11.87 50.78
CA LEU A 264 15.32 11.96 51.42
C LEU A 264 15.33 11.36 52.84
N LEU A 265 16.00 10.23 53.01
CA LEU A 265 16.17 9.59 54.33
C LEU A 265 16.98 10.48 55.29
N GLU A 266 18.01 11.17 54.79
CA GLU A 266 18.78 12.14 55.59
C GLU A 266 17.90 13.29 56.06
N LEU A 267 17.10 13.91 55.18
CA LEU A 267 16.16 14.99 55.54
C LEU A 267 15.18 14.56 56.63
N VAL A 268 14.62 13.36 56.52
CA VAL A 268 13.71 12.81 57.54
C VAL A 268 14.46 12.52 58.83
N THR A 269 15.70 12.03 58.75
CA THR A 269 16.53 11.78 59.92
C THR A 269 16.87 13.08 60.68
N GLU A 270 17.19 14.14 59.95
CA GLU A 270 17.42 15.47 60.54
C GLU A 270 16.17 16.01 61.22
N LEU A 271 15.00 15.88 60.57
CA LEU A 271 13.73 16.26 61.16
C LEU A 271 13.50 15.56 62.51
N PHE A 272 13.61 14.23 62.54
CA PHE A 272 13.32 13.47 63.77
C PHE A 272 14.39 13.63 64.84
N LEU A 273 15.69 13.62 64.50
CA LEU A 273 16.76 13.57 65.50
C LEU A 273 17.32 14.94 65.91
N GLN A 274 17.11 15.98 65.10
CA GLN A 274 17.63 17.33 65.38
C GLN A 274 16.50 18.34 65.62
N THR A 275 15.54 18.44 64.70
CA THR A 275 14.52 19.50 64.74
C THR A 275 13.42 19.20 65.75
N LEU A 276 12.88 17.98 65.73
CA LEU A 276 11.75 17.59 66.57
C LEU A 276 12.04 17.64 68.09
N PRO A 277 13.20 17.17 68.61
CA PRO A 277 13.51 17.27 70.03
C PRO A 277 13.57 18.71 70.53
N VAL A 278 14.09 19.62 69.71
CA VAL A 278 14.21 21.05 70.05
C VAL A 278 12.84 21.73 70.10
N VAL A 279 11.95 21.39 69.17
CA VAL A 279 10.61 22.01 69.06
C VAL A 279 9.62 21.44 70.07
N THR A 280 9.74 20.15 70.43
CA THR A 280 8.75 19.43 71.25
C THR A 280 9.20 19.14 72.68
N GLY A 281 10.50 19.25 72.97
CA GLY A 281 11.08 18.86 74.26
C GLY A 281 11.13 17.35 74.50
N LEU A 282 10.81 16.53 73.48
CA LEU A 282 10.93 15.08 73.54
C LEU A 282 12.39 14.65 73.70
N SER A 283 12.60 13.51 74.36
CA SER A 283 13.94 12.92 74.42
C SER A 283 14.36 12.38 73.04
N VAL A 284 15.66 12.39 72.77
CA VAL A 284 16.22 11.83 71.52
C VAL A 284 15.77 10.39 71.32
N ARG A 285 15.65 9.61 72.40
CA ARG A 285 15.21 8.21 72.35
C ARG A 285 13.74 8.03 71.97
N GLU A 286 12.86 8.95 72.37
CA GLU A 286 11.47 8.96 71.91
C GLU A 286 11.39 9.34 70.42
N CYS A 287 12.25 10.25 69.97
CA CYS A 287 12.33 10.62 68.56
C CYS A 287 12.93 9.51 67.67
N GLU A 288 13.88 8.71 68.19
CA GLU A 288 14.38 7.50 67.53
C GLU A 288 13.25 6.50 67.28
N LEU A 289 12.40 6.26 68.30
CA LEU A 289 11.22 5.39 68.17
C LEU A 289 10.23 5.91 67.13
N LEU A 290 10.03 7.23 67.02
CA LEU A 290 9.17 7.82 65.99
C LEU A 290 9.77 7.67 64.58
N LYS A 291 11.10 7.75 64.44
CA LYS A 291 11.79 7.48 63.18
C LYS A 291 11.68 6.01 62.78
N GLU A 292 11.84 5.08 63.72
CA GLU A 292 11.63 3.65 63.48
C GLU A 292 10.19 3.39 63.03
N GLN A 293 9.21 3.99 63.71
CA GLN A 293 7.80 3.94 63.29
C GLN A 293 7.58 4.51 61.88
N TRP A 294 8.24 5.61 61.52
CA TRP A 294 8.18 6.14 60.16
C TRP A 294 8.69 5.11 59.13
N GLN A 295 9.83 4.49 59.40
CA GLN A 295 10.45 3.52 58.51
C GLN A 295 9.61 2.23 58.39
N GLU A 296 9.08 1.73 59.49
CA GLU A 296 8.17 0.57 59.52
C GLU A 296 6.87 0.83 58.72
N ASN A 297 6.37 2.07 58.73
CA ASN A 297 5.17 2.44 57.98
C ASN A 297 5.46 2.76 56.50
N LEU A 298 6.70 3.12 56.15
CA LEU A 298 7.11 3.45 54.79
C LEU A 298 7.19 2.21 53.90
N VAL A 299 7.82 1.14 54.39
CA VAL A 299 8.03 -0.09 53.60
C VAL A 299 6.71 -0.65 53.05
N PRO A 300 5.62 -0.83 53.84
CA PRO A 300 4.35 -1.34 53.31
C PRO A 300 3.67 -0.40 52.31
N GLN A 301 3.90 0.92 52.39
CA GLN A 301 3.35 1.88 51.43
C GLN A 301 4.09 1.80 50.09
N LEU A 302 5.42 1.68 50.12
CA LEU A 302 6.23 1.47 48.92
C LEU A 302 5.93 0.13 48.26
N GLU A 303 5.73 -0.94 49.03
CA GLU A 303 5.31 -2.24 48.49
C GLU A 303 3.92 -2.18 47.83
N LYS A 304 2.96 -1.46 48.43
CA LYS A 304 1.65 -1.22 47.82
C LYS A 304 1.77 -0.49 46.50
N TRP A 305 2.58 0.57 46.46
CA TRP A 305 2.84 1.32 45.24
C TRP A 305 3.54 0.45 44.18
N GLU A 306 4.51 -0.37 44.55
CA GLU A 306 5.23 -1.26 43.65
C GLU A 306 4.30 -2.33 43.04
N THR A 307 3.44 -2.95 43.85
CA THR A 307 2.44 -3.90 43.33
C THR A 307 1.44 -3.23 42.39
N HIS A 308 1.11 -1.96 42.63
CA HIS A 308 0.26 -1.17 41.76
C HIS A 308 0.95 -0.88 40.41
N ARG A 309 2.21 -0.43 40.46
CA ARG A 309 3.06 -0.21 39.27
C ARG A 309 3.18 -1.48 38.42
N GLN A 310 3.38 -2.64 39.04
CA GLN A 310 3.44 -3.93 38.34
C GLN A 310 2.12 -4.30 37.65
N ARG A 311 0.97 -3.98 38.26
CA ARG A 311 -0.35 -4.18 37.61
C ARG A 311 -0.51 -3.26 36.41
N HIS A 312 -0.09 -2.01 36.52
CA HIS A 312 -0.13 -1.03 35.43
C HIS A 312 0.72 -1.47 34.25
N TRP A 313 1.94 -1.94 34.55
CA TRP A 313 2.82 -2.50 33.55
C TRP A 313 2.17 -3.66 32.77
N LYS A 314 1.51 -4.59 33.47
CA LYS A 314 0.79 -5.69 32.81
C LYS A 314 -0.36 -5.22 31.93
N LEU A 315 -1.17 -4.27 32.41
CA LEU A 315 -2.27 -3.70 31.62
C LEU A 315 -1.75 -3.01 30.35
N PHE A 316 -0.66 -2.27 30.46
CA PHE A 316 -0.01 -1.65 29.29
C PHE A 316 0.48 -2.70 28.29
N GLN A 317 1.16 -3.75 28.76
CA GLN A 317 1.59 -4.86 27.89
C GLN A 317 0.42 -5.55 27.17
N GLU A 318 -0.70 -5.76 27.87
CA GLU A 318 -1.92 -6.33 27.28
C GLU A 318 -2.53 -5.40 26.22
N GLN A 319 -2.55 -4.09 26.46
CA GLN A 319 -3.03 -3.10 25.49
C GLN A 319 -2.14 -3.05 24.24
N LEU A 320 -0.82 -3.00 24.41
CA LEU A 320 0.14 -3.01 23.32
C LEU A 320 -0.01 -4.28 22.45
N LEU A 321 -0.23 -5.42 23.10
CA LEU A 321 -0.46 -6.70 22.41
C LEU A 321 -1.79 -6.72 21.64
N GLN A 322 -2.83 -6.07 22.15
CA GLN A 322 -4.08 -5.86 21.41
C GLN A 322 -3.89 -4.97 20.18
N GLU A 323 -3.12 -3.89 20.29
CA GLU A 323 -2.78 -3.03 19.14
C GLU A 323 -1.99 -3.80 18.09
N LYS A 324 -1.00 -4.59 18.51
CA LYS A 324 -0.25 -5.50 17.62
C LYS A 324 -1.18 -6.46 16.87
N HIS A 325 -2.15 -7.06 17.54
CA HIS A 325 -3.14 -7.93 16.89
C HIS A 325 -4.06 -7.20 15.92
N LEU A 326 -4.48 -5.97 16.23
CA LEU A 326 -5.30 -5.16 15.34
C LEU A 326 -4.55 -4.84 14.05
N TRP A 327 -3.30 -4.42 14.17
CA TRP A 327 -2.49 -4.13 12.99
C TRP A 327 -2.26 -5.38 12.13
N ILE A 328 -1.97 -6.55 12.72
CA ILE A 328 -1.81 -7.80 11.95
C ILE A 328 -3.07 -8.09 11.13
N LYS A 329 -4.26 -7.83 11.69
CA LYS A 329 -5.53 -7.98 10.98
C LYS A 329 -5.69 -6.97 9.84
N GLU A 330 -5.31 -5.71 10.06
CA GLU A 330 -5.38 -4.66 9.04
C GLU A 330 -4.40 -4.91 7.89
N TYR A 331 -3.19 -5.36 8.22
CA TYR A 331 -2.18 -5.79 7.25
C TYR A 331 -2.68 -6.99 6.43
N ALA A 332 -3.20 -8.02 7.09
CA ALA A 332 -3.78 -9.18 6.39
C ALA A 332 -4.96 -8.78 5.48
N LEU A 333 -5.83 -7.88 5.94
CA LEU A 333 -6.92 -7.34 5.12
C LEU A 333 -6.38 -6.58 3.90
N SER A 334 -5.32 -5.80 4.08
CA SER A 334 -4.62 -5.11 2.97
C SER A 334 -4.12 -6.09 1.91
N ALA A 335 -3.39 -7.12 2.33
CA ALA A 335 -2.83 -8.12 1.43
C ALA A 335 -3.94 -8.82 0.62
N VAL A 336 -5.07 -9.14 1.27
CA VAL A 336 -6.25 -9.71 0.59
C VAL A 336 -6.85 -8.73 -0.42
N MET A 337 -6.96 -7.44 -0.09
CA MET A 337 -7.48 -6.41 -0.99
C MET A 337 -6.57 -6.21 -2.22
N GLN A 338 -5.25 -6.15 -2.02
CA GLN A 338 -4.27 -6.03 -3.11
C GLN A 338 -4.30 -7.26 -4.02
N LYS A 339 -4.36 -8.46 -3.44
CA LYS A 339 -4.52 -9.70 -4.21
C LYS A 339 -5.81 -9.69 -5.03
N HIS A 340 -6.93 -9.26 -4.45
CA HIS A 340 -8.19 -9.13 -5.17
C HIS A 340 -8.09 -8.13 -6.33
N LEU A 341 -7.44 -6.98 -6.10
CA LEU A 341 -7.21 -5.99 -7.14
C LEU A 341 -6.38 -6.57 -8.29
N SER A 342 -5.30 -7.28 -7.96
CA SER A 342 -4.44 -7.95 -8.94
C SER A 342 -5.22 -8.94 -9.81
N GLU A 343 -5.95 -9.87 -9.18
CA GLU A 343 -6.74 -10.89 -9.88
C GLU A 343 -7.83 -10.26 -10.77
N LYS A 344 -8.40 -9.12 -10.36
CA LYS A 344 -9.40 -8.40 -11.16
C LYS A 344 -8.77 -7.77 -12.40
N GLN A 345 -7.62 -7.11 -12.25
CA GLN A 345 -6.91 -6.48 -13.38
C GLN A 345 -6.42 -7.53 -14.39
N GLU A 346 -5.86 -8.65 -13.92
CA GLU A 346 -5.46 -9.77 -14.78
C GLU A 346 -6.64 -10.32 -15.61
N LYS A 347 -7.81 -10.51 -14.98
CA LYS A 347 -9.03 -10.95 -15.68
C LYS A 347 -9.50 -9.94 -16.72
N ILE A 348 -9.40 -8.64 -16.43
CA ILE A 348 -9.77 -7.57 -17.36
C ILE A 348 -8.87 -7.62 -18.60
N ILE A 349 -7.55 -7.64 -18.44
CA ILE A 349 -6.63 -7.64 -19.59
C ILE A 349 -6.77 -8.92 -20.42
N GLN A 350 -6.92 -10.08 -19.78
CA GLN A 350 -7.12 -11.35 -20.47
C GLN A 350 -8.44 -11.33 -21.27
N GLY A 351 -9.49 -10.74 -20.71
CA GLY A 351 -10.77 -10.53 -21.39
C GLY A 351 -10.67 -9.54 -22.57
N VAL A 352 -9.82 -8.51 -22.49
CA VAL A 352 -9.57 -7.58 -23.60
C VAL A 352 -8.81 -8.27 -24.73
N VAL A 353 -7.71 -8.95 -24.42
CA VAL A 353 -6.85 -9.58 -25.42
C VAL A 353 -7.57 -10.73 -26.15
N SER A 354 -8.34 -11.55 -25.42
CA SER A 354 -9.15 -12.61 -26.03
C SER A 354 -10.22 -12.10 -27.01
N ARG A 355 -10.74 -10.88 -26.79
CA ARG A 355 -11.71 -10.25 -27.71
C ARG A 355 -11.08 -9.68 -28.98
N LEU A 356 -9.78 -9.36 -28.95
CA LEU A 356 -9.08 -8.84 -30.13
C LEU A 356 -8.89 -9.92 -31.20
N GLY A 357 -8.65 -11.18 -30.82
CA GLY A 357 -8.75 -12.38 -31.67
C GLY A 357 -7.79 -12.50 -32.87
N CYS A 358 -7.21 -11.39 -33.34
CA CYS A 358 -6.32 -11.30 -34.50
C CYS A 358 -4.83 -11.38 -34.13
N LEU A 359 -4.50 -11.27 -32.85
CA LEU A 359 -3.11 -11.23 -32.38
C LEU A 359 -2.49 -12.63 -32.30
N SER A 360 -1.20 -12.74 -32.62
CA SER A 360 -0.42 -13.97 -32.39
C SER A 360 -0.21 -14.23 -30.90
N ASP A 361 0.01 -15.49 -30.51
CA ASP A 361 0.30 -15.88 -29.12
C ASP A 361 1.49 -15.11 -28.52
N GLU A 362 2.52 -14.81 -29.32
CA GLU A 362 3.64 -13.96 -28.91
C GLU A 362 3.21 -12.53 -28.56
N SER A 363 2.31 -11.94 -29.35
CA SER A 363 1.80 -10.59 -29.12
C SER A 363 0.87 -10.55 -27.90
N VAL A 364 0.07 -11.60 -27.72
CA VAL A 364 -0.77 -11.81 -26.52
C VAL A 364 0.10 -11.88 -25.28
N ASN A 365 1.15 -12.71 -25.29
CA ASN A 365 2.06 -12.85 -24.16
C ASN A 365 2.80 -11.54 -23.86
N TYR A 366 3.24 -10.80 -24.88
CA TYR A 366 3.86 -9.49 -24.70
C TYR A 366 2.94 -8.48 -23.97
N ILE A 367 1.66 -8.40 -24.37
CA ILE A 367 0.68 -7.52 -23.71
C ILE A 367 0.48 -7.93 -22.26
N LEU A 368 0.36 -9.24 -21.97
CA LEU A 368 0.17 -9.75 -20.61
C LEU A 368 1.38 -9.49 -19.71
N GLN A 369 2.60 -9.68 -20.22
CA GLN A 369 3.84 -9.41 -19.47
C GLN A 369 3.99 -7.92 -19.18
N LYS A 370 3.75 -7.05 -20.16
CA LYS A 370 3.76 -5.59 -19.95
C LYS A 370 2.72 -5.19 -18.91
N HIS A 371 1.49 -5.69 -18.99
CA HIS A 371 0.47 -5.42 -17.97
C HIS A 371 0.90 -5.86 -16.58
N ARG A 372 1.45 -7.08 -16.45
CA ARG A 372 1.90 -7.61 -15.17
C ARG A 372 2.99 -6.74 -14.54
N LEU A 373 3.98 -6.31 -15.32
CA LEU A 373 5.02 -5.40 -14.83
C LEU A 373 4.43 -4.11 -14.25
N LEU A 374 3.58 -3.44 -15.03
CA LEU A 374 2.93 -2.19 -14.61
C LEU A 374 2.08 -2.38 -13.34
N LEU A 375 1.32 -3.47 -13.29
CA LEU A 375 0.46 -3.81 -12.17
C LEU A 375 1.27 -4.08 -10.90
N CYS A 376 2.37 -4.84 -10.99
CA CYS A 376 3.28 -5.07 -9.87
C CYS A 376 3.80 -3.75 -9.31
N SER A 377 4.36 -2.88 -10.16
CA SER A 377 4.85 -1.56 -9.76
C SER A 377 3.78 -0.70 -9.07
N VAL A 378 2.55 -0.70 -9.58
CA VAL A 378 1.41 0.00 -8.94
C VAL A 378 1.08 -0.59 -7.57
N LEU A 379 1.05 -1.92 -7.43
CA LEU A 379 0.75 -2.59 -6.17
C LEU A 379 1.85 -2.33 -5.12
N THR A 380 3.12 -2.41 -5.50
CA THR A 380 4.29 -2.08 -4.68
C THR A 380 4.15 -0.67 -4.08
N ARG A 381 3.85 0.33 -4.91
CA ARG A 381 3.59 1.71 -4.44
C ARG A 381 2.42 1.79 -3.45
N LEU A 382 1.29 1.16 -3.79
CA LEU A 382 0.10 1.18 -2.94
C LEU A 382 0.35 0.52 -1.57
N SER A 383 1.23 -0.48 -1.52
CA SER A 383 1.68 -1.09 -0.26
C SER A 383 2.46 -0.08 0.59
N LEU A 384 3.47 0.55 0.01
CA LEU A 384 4.30 1.55 0.68
C LEU A 384 3.46 2.72 1.23
N ARG A 385 2.58 3.27 0.39
CA ARG A 385 1.69 4.37 0.75
C ARG A 385 0.75 4.03 1.90
N ARG A 386 0.27 2.78 1.96
CA ARG A 386 -0.58 2.31 3.07
C ARG A 386 0.20 2.25 4.38
N VAL A 387 1.43 1.72 4.35
CA VAL A 387 2.32 1.67 5.53
C VAL A 387 2.61 3.10 6.02
N GLY A 388 2.89 4.03 5.10
CA GLY A 388 3.05 5.45 5.41
C GLY A 388 1.81 6.06 6.08
N MET A 389 0.62 5.84 5.53
CA MET A 389 -0.64 6.32 6.13
C MET A 389 -0.92 5.70 7.51
N ALA A 390 -0.58 4.42 7.72
CA ALA A 390 -0.73 3.78 9.02
C ALA A 390 0.19 4.44 10.07
N ALA A 391 1.45 4.71 9.72
CA ALA A 391 2.39 5.42 10.59
C ALA A 391 1.89 6.84 10.91
N LEU A 392 1.38 7.58 9.91
CA LEU A 392 0.79 8.91 10.12
C LEU A 392 -0.44 8.87 11.02
N ALA A 393 -1.30 7.84 10.90
CA ALA A 393 -2.44 7.64 11.80
C ALA A 393 -1.99 7.42 13.25
N CYS A 394 -0.97 6.58 13.46
CA CYS A 394 -0.37 6.38 14.78
C CYS A 394 0.16 7.71 15.36
N MET A 395 0.88 8.50 14.56
CA MET A 395 1.41 9.80 14.98
C MET A 395 0.28 10.77 15.36
N ARG A 396 -0.76 10.91 14.54
CA ARG A 396 -1.93 11.78 14.81
C ARG A 396 -2.61 11.43 16.13
N LEU A 397 -2.79 10.14 16.40
CA LEU A 397 -3.56 9.66 17.55
C LEU A 397 -2.72 9.51 18.83
N SER A 398 -1.38 9.45 18.71
CA SER A 398 -0.44 9.17 19.81
C SER A 398 -0.65 10.05 21.05
N ARG A 399 -0.80 11.37 20.86
CA ARG A 399 -0.93 12.32 21.98
C ARG A 399 -2.22 12.11 22.77
N LYS A 400 -3.34 11.88 22.08
CA LYS A 400 -4.63 11.62 22.75
C LYS A 400 -4.66 10.23 23.37
N LYS A 401 -4.06 9.23 22.73
CA LYS A 401 -3.86 7.89 23.32
C LYS A 401 -3.07 7.98 24.63
N SER A 402 -1.95 8.73 24.65
CA SER A 402 -1.15 8.93 25.87
C SER A 402 -1.96 9.60 26.97
N LEU A 403 -2.66 10.70 26.65
CA LEU A 403 -3.49 11.42 27.63
C LEU A 403 -4.58 10.52 28.22
N LEU A 404 -5.28 9.76 27.37
CA LEU A 404 -6.31 8.83 27.83
C LEU A 404 -5.71 7.72 28.70
N GLN A 405 -4.53 7.22 28.35
CA GLN A 405 -3.82 6.24 29.16
C GLN A 405 -3.47 6.82 30.54
N GLU A 406 -2.92 8.05 30.60
CA GLU A 406 -2.62 8.75 31.84
C GLU A 406 -3.89 8.95 32.71
N LEU A 407 -5.03 9.30 32.11
CA LEU A 407 -6.31 9.43 32.82
C LEU A 407 -6.78 8.09 33.42
N ARG A 408 -6.66 6.99 32.66
CA ARG A 408 -6.98 5.64 33.15
C ARG A 408 -6.05 5.22 34.29
N GLU A 409 -4.77 5.56 34.20
CA GLU A 409 -3.77 5.32 35.25
C GLU A 409 -4.10 6.12 36.52
N GLN A 410 -4.51 7.39 36.39
CA GLN A 410 -4.94 8.21 37.54
C GLN A 410 -6.22 7.69 38.19
N HIS A 411 -7.19 7.24 37.39
CA HIS A 411 -8.44 6.70 37.91
C HIS A 411 -8.24 5.37 38.67
N THR A 412 -7.39 4.49 38.16
CA THR A 412 -7.04 3.23 38.82
C THR A 412 -6.30 3.47 40.15
N LEU A 413 -5.42 4.47 40.20
CA LEU A 413 -4.78 4.94 41.44
C LEU A 413 -5.79 5.39 42.49
N GLN A 414 -6.78 6.20 42.11
CA GLN A 414 -7.80 6.71 43.03
C GLN A 414 -8.76 5.61 43.53
N LYS A 415 -9.05 4.60 42.70
CA LYS A 415 -9.90 3.46 43.07
C LYS A 415 -9.24 2.51 44.08
N GLY A 416 -7.90 2.49 44.14
CA GLY A 416 -7.12 1.66 45.05
C GLY A 416 -6.91 2.25 46.45
N SER A 417 -7.18 3.55 46.65
CA SER A 417 -7.00 4.26 47.92
C SER A 417 -8.31 4.41 48.70
N SER A 418 -8.51 3.57 49.73
CA SER A 418 -9.60 3.57 50.75
C SER A 418 -10.87 2.76 50.42
N PRO A 419 -11.31 1.85 51.33
CA PRO A 419 -12.61 1.17 51.26
C PRO A 419 -13.78 1.99 51.84
N CYS A 420 -13.53 3.16 52.45
CA CYS A 420 -14.58 4.11 52.82
C CYS A 420 -14.56 5.26 51.81
N GLN A 421 -15.54 5.26 50.90
CA GLN A 421 -15.80 6.37 50.01
C GLN A 421 -16.72 7.37 50.70
N ASP A 422 -16.25 8.60 50.87
CA ASP A 422 -17.14 9.73 51.15
C ASP A 422 -18.02 9.99 49.91
N GLU A 423 -19.23 10.54 50.06
CA GLU A 423 -20.15 10.80 48.93
C GLU A 423 -19.49 11.71 47.88
N ASP A 424 -18.75 12.72 48.34
CA ASP A 424 -18.02 13.65 47.46
C ASP A 424 -16.89 12.94 46.68
N GLN A 425 -16.25 11.92 47.29
CA GLN A 425 -15.20 11.13 46.66
C GLN A 425 -15.76 10.15 45.62
N TRP A 426 -16.93 9.57 45.90
CA TRP A 426 -17.67 8.75 44.94
C TRP A 426 -18.15 9.58 43.73
N GLN A 427 -18.68 10.79 43.96
CA GLN A 427 -19.08 11.69 42.87
C GLN A 427 -17.90 12.12 42.01
N LEU A 428 -16.75 12.44 42.61
CA LEU A 428 -15.53 12.76 41.88
C LEU A 428 -15.06 11.58 41.03
N GLN A 429 -15.08 10.36 41.58
CA GLN A 429 -14.69 9.16 40.85
C GLN A 429 -15.61 8.90 39.66
N LYS A 430 -16.93 9.07 39.85
CA LYS A 430 -17.91 8.94 38.78
C LYS A 430 -17.75 10.02 37.70
N ALA A 431 -17.37 11.24 38.08
CA ALA A 431 -17.05 12.30 37.13
C ALA A 431 -15.80 11.98 36.30
N VAL A 432 -14.75 11.42 36.93
CA VAL A 432 -13.54 10.96 36.24
C VAL A 432 -13.85 9.78 35.31
N GLU A 433 -14.66 8.81 35.74
CA GLU A 433 -15.12 7.70 34.88
C GLU A 433 -15.91 8.24 33.66
N SER A 434 -16.81 9.22 33.87
CA SER A 434 -17.52 9.89 32.77
C SER A 434 -16.57 10.58 31.80
N HIS A 435 -15.58 11.31 32.32
CA HIS A 435 -14.59 11.99 31.50
C HIS A 435 -13.72 11.01 30.69
N ILE A 436 -13.31 9.87 31.27
CA ILE A 436 -12.59 8.81 30.56
C ILE A 436 -13.45 8.26 29.41
N LEU A 437 -14.74 8.01 29.65
CA LEU A 437 -15.65 7.53 28.61
C LEU A 437 -15.85 8.56 27.49
N GLU A 438 -15.97 9.85 27.83
CA GLU A 438 -16.06 10.93 26.85
C GLU A 438 -14.78 11.04 26.00
N GLU A 439 -13.60 10.97 26.62
CA GLU A 439 -12.32 10.98 25.89
C GLU A 439 -12.09 9.71 25.06
N GLU A 440 -12.58 8.55 25.52
CA GLU A 440 -12.62 7.30 24.73
C GLU A 440 -13.50 7.44 23.49
N GLU A 441 -14.69 8.04 23.64
CA GLU A 441 -15.60 8.28 22.52
C GLU A 441 -14.97 9.25 21.51
N LYS A 442 -14.41 10.38 21.97
CA LYS A 442 -13.69 11.33 21.12
C LYS A 442 -12.50 10.70 20.39
N LEU A 443 -11.69 9.89 21.09
CA LEU A 443 -10.57 9.18 20.48
C LEU A 443 -11.06 8.21 19.40
N LYS A 444 -12.15 7.49 19.66
CA LYS A 444 -12.76 6.57 18.70
C LYS A 444 -13.31 7.31 17.47
N GLU A 445 -13.98 8.44 17.66
CA GLU A 445 -14.46 9.29 16.57
C GLU A 445 -13.32 9.81 15.71
N GLU A 446 -12.25 10.34 16.32
CA GLU A 446 -11.08 10.84 15.59
C GLU A 446 -10.31 9.72 14.89
N THR A 447 -10.22 8.54 15.51
CA THR A 447 -9.64 7.35 14.88
C THR A 447 -10.45 6.99 13.63
N GLN A 448 -11.78 6.91 13.73
CA GLN A 448 -12.66 6.63 12.60
C GLN A 448 -12.56 7.70 11.51
N GLN A 449 -12.51 8.98 11.88
CA GLN A 449 -12.36 10.09 10.95
C GLN A 449 -11.02 10.01 10.21
N THR A 450 -9.91 9.79 10.93
CA THR A 450 -8.57 9.64 10.36
C THR A 450 -8.51 8.45 9.39
N HIS A 451 -9.06 7.30 9.79
CA HIS A 451 -9.13 6.14 8.90
C HIS A 451 -10.00 6.41 7.67
N LEU A 452 -11.12 7.13 7.81
CA LEU A 452 -12.00 7.47 6.70
C LEU A 452 -11.30 8.41 5.71
N GLU A 453 -10.61 9.44 6.20
CA GLU A 453 -9.82 10.37 5.39
C GLU A 453 -8.75 9.63 4.58
N PHE A 454 -7.92 8.82 5.25
CA PHE A 454 -6.87 8.04 4.57
C PHE A 454 -7.46 6.98 3.65
N HIS A 455 -8.60 6.39 3.99
CA HIS A 455 -9.28 5.46 3.09
C HIS A 455 -9.78 6.16 1.82
N GLN A 456 -10.36 7.35 1.93
CA GLN A 456 -10.80 8.15 0.77
C GLN A 456 -9.61 8.53 -0.10
N GLN A 457 -8.51 9.01 0.48
CA GLN A 457 -7.27 9.30 -0.24
C GLN A 457 -6.72 8.06 -0.95
N LEU A 458 -6.66 6.92 -0.27
CA LEU A 458 -6.18 5.68 -0.88
C LEU A 458 -7.09 5.23 -2.04
N VAL A 459 -8.40 5.38 -1.91
CA VAL A 459 -9.34 5.04 -2.99
C VAL A 459 -9.15 5.94 -4.20
N THR A 460 -8.94 7.25 -4.01
CA THR A 460 -8.64 8.16 -5.13
C THR A 460 -7.31 7.83 -5.80
N GLU A 461 -6.26 7.57 -5.01
CA GLU A 461 -4.95 7.20 -5.53
C GLU A 461 -4.97 5.84 -6.27
N ILE A 462 -5.76 4.86 -5.79
CA ILE A 462 -6.02 3.61 -6.51
C ILE A 462 -6.72 3.90 -7.84
N GLN A 463 -7.73 4.76 -7.86
CA GLN A 463 -8.44 5.09 -9.11
C GLN A 463 -7.52 5.76 -10.12
N GLU A 464 -6.68 6.70 -9.69
CA GLU A 464 -5.68 7.36 -10.53
C GLU A 464 -4.65 6.36 -11.08
N ALA A 465 -4.11 5.50 -10.21
CA ALA A 465 -3.17 4.46 -10.63
C ALA A 465 -3.79 3.46 -11.62
N LEU A 466 -5.06 3.10 -11.45
CA LEU A 466 -5.79 2.25 -12.39
C LEU A 466 -6.09 2.94 -13.72
N GLN A 467 -6.42 4.23 -13.71
CA GLN A 467 -6.59 5.01 -14.94
C GLN A 467 -5.28 5.11 -15.71
N PHE A 468 -4.18 5.35 -15.00
CA PHE A 468 -2.84 5.38 -15.57
C PHE A 468 -2.43 4.03 -16.18
N LEU A 469 -2.68 2.93 -15.45
CA LEU A 469 -2.50 1.57 -15.95
C LEU A 469 -3.32 1.32 -17.23
N GLN A 470 -4.59 1.76 -17.24
CA GLN A 470 -5.46 1.63 -18.40
C GLN A 470 -4.92 2.39 -19.62
N GLN A 471 -4.56 3.68 -19.47
CA GLN A 471 -4.04 4.51 -20.56
C GLN A 471 -2.76 3.91 -21.17
N HIS A 472 -1.86 3.42 -20.32
CA HIS A 472 -0.64 2.77 -20.79
C HIS A 472 -0.94 1.47 -21.53
N MET A 473 -1.88 0.66 -21.03
CA MET A 473 -2.26 -0.58 -21.71
C MET A 473 -2.99 -0.34 -23.03
N GLU A 474 -3.82 0.69 -23.13
CA GLU A 474 -4.43 1.11 -24.40
C GLU A 474 -3.36 1.45 -25.45
N HIS A 475 -2.30 2.14 -25.04
CA HIS A 475 -1.16 2.45 -25.90
C HIS A 475 -0.41 1.19 -26.35
N VAL A 476 -0.04 0.31 -25.41
CA VAL A 476 0.67 -0.95 -25.71
C VAL A 476 -0.15 -1.81 -26.69
N ILE A 477 -1.44 -2.00 -26.41
CA ILE A 477 -2.36 -2.75 -27.28
C ILE A 477 -2.42 -2.12 -28.67
N GLY A 478 -2.61 -0.79 -28.75
CA GLY A 478 -2.65 -0.06 -30.02
C GLY A 478 -1.38 -0.22 -30.85
N GLN A 479 -0.20 -0.12 -30.22
CA GLN A 479 1.07 -0.36 -30.88
C GLN A 479 1.21 -1.79 -31.40
N THR A 480 0.84 -2.80 -30.60
CA THR A 480 0.88 -4.20 -31.05
C THR A 480 -0.06 -4.48 -32.21
N LEU A 481 -1.27 -3.91 -32.20
CA LEU A 481 -2.22 -4.03 -33.32
C LEU A 481 -1.68 -3.39 -34.60
N LEU A 482 -1.04 -2.22 -34.49
CA LEU A 482 -0.45 -1.52 -35.60
C LEU A 482 0.76 -2.28 -36.19
N GLN A 483 1.61 -2.86 -35.34
CA GLN A 483 2.70 -3.74 -35.78
C GLN A 483 2.15 -4.99 -36.48
N HIS A 484 1.12 -5.62 -35.93
CA HIS A 484 0.46 -6.77 -36.54
C HIS A 484 -0.10 -6.44 -37.92
N ALA A 485 -0.83 -5.32 -38.06
CA ALA A 485 -1.38 -4.87 -39.33
C ALA A 485 -0.29 -4.62 -40.40
N ARG A 486 0.85 -4.03 -40.02
CA ARG A 486 2.00 -3.82 -40.92
C ARG A 486 2.63 -5.14 -41.38
N GLN A 487 2.74 -6.12 -40.48
CA GLN A 487 3.28 -7.44 -40.81
C GLN A 487 2.35 -8.21 -41.77
N GLU A 488 1.03 -8.13 -41.56
CA GLU A 488 0.06 -8.75 -42.47
C GLU A 488 0.00 -8.04 -43.83
N ALA A 489 0.17 -6.71 -43.87
CA ALA A 489 0.27 -5.98 -45.13
C ALA A 489 1.54 -6.36 -45.94
N GLY A 490 2.69 -6.49 -45.27
CA GLY A 490 3.95 -6.89 -45.92
C GLY A 490 3.98 -8.33 -46.45
N LYS A 491 3.22 -9.25 -45.84
CA LYS A 491 3.04 -10.63 -46.35
C LYS A 491 2.19 -10.67 -47.63
N LYS A 492 1.26 -9.73 -47.79
CA LYS A 492 0.37 -9.66 -48.97
C LYS A 492 1.05 -9.05 -50.19
N SER A 493 2.09 -8.23 -50.01
CA SER A 493 2.87 -7.63 -51.12
C SER A 493 4.01 -8.52 -51.64
N SER A 494 4.27 -9.68 -51.01
CA SER A 494 5.34 -10.61 -51.42
C SER A 494 4.82 -11.89 -52.10
N ASP A 495 3.52 -11.97 -52.38
CA ASP A 495 2.92 -13.11 -53.06
C ASP A 495 2.97 -12.84 -54.58
N ASP A 496 3.51 -13.78 -55.37
CA ASP A 496 3.78 -13.81 -56.83
C ASP A 496 2.65 -13.30 -57.77
N GLY A 497 1.51 -12.87 -57.22
CA GLY A 497 0.31 -12.46 -57.94
C GLY A 497 0.36 -11.07 -58.57
N GLU A 498 1.10 -10.09 -58.03
CA GLU A 498 1.23 -8.76 -58.66
C GLU A 498 2.10 -8.82 -59.92
N ASP A 499 3.25 -9.48 -59.83
CA ASP A 499 4.20 -9.73 -60.93
C ASP A 499 3.61 -10.50 -62.13
N PHE A 500 2.69 -11.43 -61.88
CA PHE A 500 2.00 -12.18 -62.93
C PHE A 500 0.94 -11.34 -63.64
N LYS A 501 0.24 -10.47 -62.90
CA LYS A 501 -0.81 -9.59 -63.46
C LYS A 501 -0.21 -8.50 -64.33
N GLU A 502 0.90 -7.89 -63.91
CA GLU A 502 1.60 -6.86 -64.68
C GLU A 502 2.13 -7.44 -66.01
N ARG A 503 2.79 -8.61 -65.96
CA ARG A 503 3.23 -9.35 -67.16
C ARG A 503 2.08 -9.77 -68.10
N LEU A 504 0.90 -10.11 -67.55
CA LEU A 504 -0.27 -10.51 -68.33
C LEU A 504 -0.92 -9.29 -69.02
N VAL A 505 -0.95 -8.13 -68.36
CA VAL A 505 -1.42 -6.86 -68.95
C VAL A 505 -0.47 -6.39 -70.04
N GLU A 506 0.85 -6.44 -69.82
CA GLU A 506 1.87 -6.12 -70.82
C GLU A 506 1.76 -7.05 -72.05
N SER A 507 1.67 -8.37 -71.85
CA SER A 507 1.46 -9.33 -72.95
C SER A 507 0.13 -9.14 -73.68
N ALA A 508 -0.94 -8.69 -72.99
CA ALA A 508 -2.23 -8.41 -73.61
C ALA A 508 -2.21 -7.13 -74.47
N VAL A 509 -1.42 -6.12 -74.07
CA VAL A 509 -1.22 -4.86 -74.81
C VAL A 509 -0.29 -5.04 -76.02
N GLU A 510 0.70 -5.93 -75.91
CA GLU A 510 1.63 -6.29 -77.00
C GLU A 510 1.05 -7.29 -78.01
N SER A 511 -0.08 -7.92 -77.69
CA SER A 511 -0.79 -8.87 -78.56
C SER A 511 -1.42 -8.20 -79.78
N VAL A 512 -1.08 -8.67 -80.99
CA VAL A 512 -1.61 -8.22 -82.30
C VAL A 512 -3.16 -8.30 -82.37
N TYR A 513 -3.80 -9.05 -81.48
CA TYR A 513 -5.25 -9.29 -81.46
C TYR A 513 -6.00 -8.48 -80.39
N GLY A 514 -5.29 -7.77 -79.50
CA GLY A 514 -5.87 -6.88 -78.49
C GLY A 514 -5.90 -5.43 -78.97
N THR A 515 -6.99 -4.99 -79.60
CA THR A 515 -7.18 -3.54 -79.83
C THR A 515 -7.42 -2.84 -78.48
N SER A 516 -6.81 -1.66 -78.26
CA SER A 516 -6.97 -0.86 -77.02
C SER A 516 -8.42 -0.69 -76.58
N ASN A 517 -9.36 -0.57 -77.54
CA ASN A 517 -10.80 -0.50 -77.26
C ASN A 517 -11.38 -1.77 -76.61
N ASN A 518 -10.89 -2.96 -76.95
CA ASN A 518 -11.35 -4.22 -76.37
C ASN A 518 -10.85 -4.40 -74.94
N ILE A 519 -9.60 -4.02 -74.67
CA ILE A 519 -8.99 -4.05 -73.33
C ILE A 519 -9.69 -3.02 -72.42
N ASN A 520 -9.88 -1.79 -72.91
CA ASN A 520 -10.60 -0.75 -72.16
C ASN A 520 -12.05 -1.17 -71.82
N ARG A 521 -12.74 -1.85 -72.75
CA ARG A 521 -14.08 -2.40 -72.49
C ARG A 521 -14.06 -3.50 -71.43
N LEU A 522 -13.05 -4.38 -71.43
CA LEU A 522 -12.88 -5.43 -70.43
C LEU A 522 -12.67 -4.85 -69.02
N VAL A 523 -11.76 -3.88 -68.91
CA VAL A 523 -11.48 -3.16 -67.66
C VAL A 523 -12.71 -2.41 -67.16
N GLN A 524 -13.43 -1.73 -68.06
CA GLN A 524 -14.66 -1.02 -67.71
C GLN A 524 -15.76 -1.99 -67.24
N ASN A 525 -15.90 -3.15 -67.87
CA ASN A 525 -16.85 -4.19 -67.45
C ASN A 525 -16.49 -4.77 -66.07
N TYR A 526 -15.20 -4.98 -65.79
CA TYR A 526 -14.72 -5.44 -64.49
C TYR A 526 -15.03 -4.43 -63.39
N TYR A 527 -14.70 -3.15 -63.57
CA TYR A 527 -15.05 -2.11 -62.60
C TYR A 527 -16.56 -1.94 -62.43
N GLN A 528 -17.36 -2.11 -63.48
CA GLN A 528 -18.83 -2.13 -63.37
C GLN A 528 -19.35 -3.34 -62.60
N GLN A 529 -18.75 -4.53 -62.75
CA GLN A 529 -19.09 -5.72 -61.97
C GLN A 529 -18.69 -5.56 -60.50
N LEU A 530 -17.50 -5.03 -60.21
CA LEU A 530 -17.07 -4.69 -58.87
C LEU A 530 -18.03 -3.71 -58.19
N GLY A 531 -18.44 -2.65 -58.90
CA GLY A 531 -19.44 -1.70 -58.42
C GLY A 531 -20.74 -2.38 -58.02
N LYS A 532 -21.27 -3.28 -58.86
CA LYS A 532 -22.49 -4.05 -58.56
C LYS A 532 -22.34 -4.99 -57.34
N ILE A 533 -21.19 -5.64 -57.19
CA ILE A 533 -20.90 -6.53 -56.05
C ILE A 533 -20.85 -5.71 -54.75
N ILE A 534 -20.17 -4.56 -54.77
CA ILE A 534 -20.04 -3.67 -53.62
C ILE A 534 -21.39 -3.06 -53.24
N GLU A 535 -22.15 -2.52 -54.19
CA GLU A 535 -23.50 -1.99 -53.96
C GLU A 535 -24.45 -3.07 -53.39
N GLY A 536 -24.37 -4.29 -53.90
CA GLY A 536 -25.12 -5.43 -53.39
C GLY A 536 -24.75 -5.81 -51.95
N TYR A 537 -23.47 -5.77 -51.60
CA TYR A 537 -22.98 -6.00 -50.24
C TYR A 537 -23.41 -4.89 -49.28
N GLU A 538 -23.29 -3.63 -49.67
CA GLU A 538 -23.74 -2.50 -48.86
C GLU A 538 -25.24 -2.55 -48.58
N GLY A 539 -26.04 -2.92 -49.59
CA GLY A 539 -27.47 -3.17 -49.44
C GLY A 539 -27.79 -4.29 -48.44
N LYS A 540 -27.14 -5.45 -48.57
CA LYS A 540 -27.30 -6.59 -47.65
C LYS A 540 -26.84 -6.26 -46.23
N LYS A 541 -25.73 -5.55 -46.06
CA LYS A 541 -25.20 -5.08 -44.78
C LYS A 541 -26.19 -4.14 -44.09
N LEU A 542 -26.75 -3.18 -44.84
CA LEU A 542 -27.76 -2.27 -44.33
C LEU A 542 -29.02 -3.03 -43.88
N GLN A 543 -29.47 -4.02 -44.66
CA GLN A 543 -30.62 -4.85 -44.35
C GLN A 543 -30.39 -5.69 -43.08
N GLN A 544 -29.21 -6.30 -42.94
CA GLN A 544 -28.83 -7.09 -41.76
C GLN A 544 -28.70 -6.24 -40.49
N LEU A 545 -28.21 -5.00 -40.61
CA LEU A 545 -28.17 -4.07 -39.48
C LEU A 545 -29.58 -3.63 -39.05
N LYS A 546 -30.48 -3.42 -40.01
CA LYS A 546 -31.89 -3.08 -39.74
C LYS A 546 -32.64 -4.24 -39.07
N SER A 547 -32.45 -5.48 -39.51
CA SER A 547 -33.08 -6.66 -38.89
C SER A 547 -32.59 -6.87 -37.45
N LEU A 548 -31.28 -6.79 -37.21
CA LEU A 548 -30.70 -6.90 -35.87
C LEU A 548 -31.12 -5.76 -34.93
N GLN A 549 -31.33 -4.56 -35.47
CA GLN A 549 -31.86 -3.43 -34.70
C GLN A 549 -33.34 -3.63 -34.33
N ALA A 550 -34.15 -4.20 -35.22
CA ALA A 550 -35.54 -4.54 -34.96
C ALA A 550 -35.66 -5.65 -33.90
N GLU A 551 -34.84 -6.71 -33.99
CA GLU A 551 -34.78 -7.77 -32.98
C GLU A 551 -34.37 -7.25 -31.60
N ARG A 552 -33.45 -6.28 -31.54
CA ARG A 552 -33.08 -5.62 -30.29
C ARG A 552 -34.26 -4.86 -29.67
N GLY A 553 -35.08 -4.22 -30.50
CA GLY A 553 -36.31 -3.54 -30.07
C GLY A 553 -37.32 -4.52 -29.43
N GLU A 554 -37.52 -5.67 -30.06
CA GLU A 554 -38.44 -6.72 -29.57
C GLU A 554 -37.94 -7.39 -28.28
N ARG A 555 -36.66 -7.74 -28.19
CA ARG A 555 -36.09 -8.30 -26.94
C ARG A 555 -36.19 -7.33 -25.76
N ASN A 556 -36.00 -6.03 -26.00
CA ASN A 556 -36.16 -5.00 -24.97
C ASN A 556 -37.62 -4.85 -24.50
N ARG A 557 -38.60 -5.05 -25.40
CA ARG A 557 -40.04 -5.05 -25.06
C ARG A 557 -40.42 -6.27 -24.23
N LEU A 558 -39.93 -7.46 -24.61
CA LEU A 558 -40.14 -8.70 -23.85
C LEU A 558 -39.51 -8.62 -22.45
N ARG A 559 -38.31 -8.05 -22.33
CA ARG A 559 -37.64 -7.77 -21.05
C ARG A 559 -38.47 -6.87 -20.13
N LYS A 560 -38.98 -5.75 -20.64
CA LYS A 560 -39.84 -4.84 -19.84
C LYS A 560 -41.11 -5.53 -19.34
N LYS A 561 -41.67 -6.48 -20.10
CA LYS A 561 -42.81 -7.30 -19.66
C LYS A 561 -42.41 -8.25 -18.52
N GLN A 562 -41.26 -8.91 -18.63
CA GLN A 562 -40.74 -9.85 -17.63
C GLN A 562 -40.33 -9.15 -16.32
N GLU A 563 -39.72 -7.97 -16.40
CA GLU A 563 -39.39 -7.12 -15.24
C GLU A 563 -40.66 -6.66 -14.50
N ASN A 564 -41.72 -6.32 -15.25
CA ASN A 564 -43.01 -5.94 -14.66
C ASN A 564 -43.72 -7.11 -13.97
N GLU A 565 -43.64 -8.33 -14.51
CA GLU A 565 -44.18 -9.55 -13.88
C GLU A 565 -43.42 -9.95 -12.60
N LEU A 566 -42.10 -9.80 -12.59
CA LEU A 566 -41.27 -10.03 -11.40
C LEU A 566 -41.53 -8.99 -10.31
N ALA A 567 -41.69 -7.71 -10.68
CA ALA A 567 -42.04 -6.64 -9.75
C ALA A 567 -43.45 -6.84 -9.13
N LEU A 568 -44.37 -7.48 -9.86
CA LEU A 568 -45.70 -7.82 -9.35
C LEU A 568 -45.67 -8.98 -8.34
N LYS A 569 -44.84 -10.01 -8.60
CA LYS A 569 -44.60 -11.12 -7.66
C LYS A 569 -43.87 -10.67 -6.39
N GLU A 570 -42.99 -9.68 -6.50
CA GLU A 570 -42.22 -9.14 -5.36
C GLU A 570 -43.05 -8.24 -4.43
N LYS A 571 -44.09 -7.57 -4.96
CA LYS A 571 -45.08 -6.86 -4.13
C LYS A 571 -45.94 -7.81 -3.29
N GLN A 572 -46.15 -9.05 -3.77
CA GLN A 572 -46.86 -10.09 -3.02
C GLN A 572 -45.99 -10.76 -1.95
N SER A 573 -44.66 -10.83 -2.14
CA SER A 573 -43.72 -11.42 -1.17
C SER A 573 -43.27 -10.47 -0.05
N LYS A 574 -43.50 -9.16 -0.19
CA LYS A 574 -43.17 -8.14 0.85
C LYS A 574 -43.99 -8.26 2.14
N GLY A 575 -45.06 -9.05 2.16
CA GLY A 575 -45.86 -9.30 3.37
C GLY A 575 -45.30 -10.37 4.32
N LEU A 576 -44.23 -11.09 3.95
CA LEU A 576 -43.79 -12.30 4.67
C LEU A 576 -42.31 -12.36 5.06
N LEU A 577 -41.50 -11.33 4.74
CA LEU A 577 -40.07 -11.30 5.08
C LEU A 577 -39.71 -10.08 5.93
N ASP A 578 -39.62 -10.39 7.23
CA ASP A 578 -38.90 -9.78 8.34
C ASP A 578 -38.48 -8.30 8.26
N VAL A 579 -39.14 -7.49 9.09
CA VAL A 579 -38.89 -6.07 9.34
C VAL A 579 -37.62 -5.86 10.20
N SER A 580 -36.92 -6.93 10.61
CA SER A 580 -35.79 -6.91 11.56
C SER A 580 -34.37 -6.69 10.96
N SER A 581 -34.20 -6.56 9.64
CA SER A 581 -32.85 -6.40 9.06
C SER A 581 -32.32 -4.95 9.11
N THR A 582 -31.10 -4.80 9.64
CA THR A 582 -30.36 -3.52 9.74
C THR A 582 -30.21 -2.86 8.36
N VAL A 583 -30.15 -1.52 8.33
CA VAL A 583 -30.06 -0.72 7.08
C VAL A 583 -28.93 -1.21 6.16
N HIS A 584 -27.81 -1.64 6.75
CA HIS A 584 -26.68 -2.21 6.04
C HIS A 584 -27.02 -3.51 5.29
N GLN A 585 -27.77 -4.45 5.89
CA GLN A 585 -28.18 -5.69 5.21
C GLN A 585 -29.15 -5.43 4.05
N ARG A 586 -30.07 -4.48 4.20
CA ARG A 586 -30.97 -4.06 3.11
C ARG A 586 -30.21 -3.41 1.96
N MET A 587 -29.23 -2.58 2.27
CA MET A 587 -28.35 -1.96 1.28
C MET A 587 -27.50 -3.01 0.55
N VAL A 588 -26.91 -3.98 1.26
CA VAL A 588 -26.11 -5.07 0.65
C VAL A 588 -26.99 -5.96 -0.23
N LEU A 589 -28.22 -6.28 0.16
CA LEU A 589 -29.15 -7.04 -0.68
C LEU A 589 -29.58 -6.25 -1.91
N GLN A 590 -29.83 -4.95 -1.77
CA GLN A 590 -30.15 -4.07 -2.89
C GLN A 590 -28.96 -3.93 -3.84
N GLN A 591 -27.74 -3.82 -3.32
CA GLN A 591 -26.50 -3.79 -4.10
C GLN A 591 -26.30 -5.11 -4.85
N LYS A 592 -26.46 -6.27 -4.19
CA LYS A 592 -26.42 -7.59 -4.86
C LYS A 592 -27.47 -7.71 -5.97
N LYS A 593 -28.67 -7.16 -5.78
CA LYS A 593 -29.73 -7.14 -6.80
C LYS A 593 -29.41 -6.25 -7.99
N VAL A 594 -28.87 -5.05 -7.75
CA VAL A 594 -28.45 -4.15 -8.83
C VAL A 594 -27.28 -4.76 -9.61
N LEU A 595 -26.35 -5.41 -8.92
CA LEU A 595 -25.22 -6.11 -9.54
C LEU A 595 -25.68 -7.28 -10.41
N SER A 596 -26.60 -8.14 -9.95
CA SER A 596 -27.09 -9.26 -10.75
C SER A 596 -27.91 -8.80 -11.97
N GLN A 597 -28.68 -7.71 -11.84
CA GLN A 597 -29.38 -7.09 -12.97
C GLN A 597 -28.40 -6.49 -13.99
N PHE A 598 -27.31 -5.89 -13.51
CA PHE A 598 -26.27 -5.34 -14.36
C PHE A 598 -25.50 -6.46 -15.10
N GLU A 599 -25.12 -7.53 -14.40
CA GLU A 599 -24.44 -8.70 -14.99
C GLU A 599 -25.29 -9.33 -16.10
N LEU A 600 -26.59 -9.55 -15.84
CA LEU A 600 -27.52 -10.07 -16.84
C LEU A 600 -27.63 -9.13 -18.06
N GLN A 601 -27.64 -7.81 -17.83
CA GLN A 601 -27.67 -6.82 -18.90
C GLN A 601 -26.39 -6.82 -19.74
N GLN A 602 -25.22 -7.01 -19.12
CA GLN A 602 -23.96 -7.13 -19.85
C GLN A 602 -23.91 -8.42 -20.66
N GLN A 603 -24.43 -9.53 -20.13
CA GLN A 603 -24.46 -10.81 -20.83
C GLN A 603 -25.33 -10.74 -22.09
N ILE A 604 -26.53 -10.16 -22.00
CA ILE A 604 -27.42 -9.98 -23.16
C ILE A 604 -26.78 -9.03 -24.20
N ARG A 605 -26.11 -7.97 -23.75
CA ARG A 605 -25.38 -7.05 -24.65
C ARG A 605 -24.27 -7.78 -25.38
N LEU A 606 -23.53 -8.63 -24.69
CA LEU A 606 -22.45 -9.44 -25.26
C LEU A 606 -22.99 -10.44 -26.30
N GLU A 607 -24.08 -11.14 -25.99
CA GLU A 607 -24.71 -12.09 -26.93
C GLU A 607 -25.25 -11.41 -28.19
N SER A 608 -25.86 -10.23 -28.06
CA SER A 608 -26.30 -9.42 -29.20
C SER A 608 -25.12 -8.98 -30.08
N LEU A 609 -23.99 -8.61 -29.47
CA LEU A 609 -22.78 -8.25 -30.21
C LEU A 609 -22.17 -9.47 -30.92
N LYS A 610 -22.17 -10.65 -30.28
CA LYS A 610 -21.72 -11.90 -30.92
C LYS A 610 -22.57 -12.24 -32.15
N GLN A 611 -23.89 -12.15 -32.05
CA GLN A 611 -24.79 -12.39 -33.18
C GLN A 611 -24.56 -11.38 -34.32
N LYS A 612 -24.33 -10.11 -33.99
CA LYS A 612 -24.00 -9.07 -34.97
C LYS A 612 -22.67 -9.35 -35.69
N LEU A 613 -21.65 -9.75 -34.93
CA LEU A 613 -20.33 -10.08 -35.48
C LEU A 613 -20.40 -11.28 -36.43
N LEU A 614 -21.08 -12.36 -36.03
CA LEU A 614 -21.26 -13.55 -36.87
C LEU A 614 -22.01 -13.24 -38.17
N GLY A 615 -23.07 -12.43 -38.11
CA GLY A 615 -23.81 -12.02 -39.30
C GLY A 615 -22.98 -11.16 -40.26
N LEU A 616 -22.15 -10.25 -39.74
CA LEU A 616 -21.25 -9.43 -40.56
C LEU A 616 -20.11 -10.25 -41.16
N HIS A 617 -19.53 -11.17 -40.39
CA HIS A 617 -18.48 -12.05 -40.87
C HIS A 617 -18.97 -12.93 -42.02
N HIS A 618 -20.20 -13.48 -41.95
CA HIS A 618 -20.76 -14.26 -43.05
C HIS A 618 -20.90 -13.45 -44.35
N LEU A 619 -21.39 -12.20 -44.24
CA LEU A 619 -21.50 -11.29 -45.38
C LEU A 619 -20.13 -10.89 -45.96
N GLU A 620 -19.12 -10.71 -45.10
CA GLU A 620 -17.75 -10.40 -45.52
C GLU A 620 -17.13 -11.58 -46.27
N THR A 621 -17.34 -12.82 -45.79
CA THR A 621 -16.90 -14.02 -46.50
C THR A 621 -17.64 -14.21 -47.82
N GLU A 622 -18.94 -13.89 -47.90
CA GLU A 622 -19.67 -13.87 -49.18
C GLU A 622 -19.06 -12.84 -50.15
N LEU A 623 -18.79 -11.62 -49.68
CA LEU A 623 -18.18 -10.56 -50.50
C LEU A 623 -16.82 -11.01 -51.03
N GLU A 624 -15.96 -11.54 -50.17
CA GLU A 624 -14.63 -12.01 -50.54
C GLU A 624 -14.70 -13.11 -51.62
N ASN A 625 -15.66 -14.03 -51.52
CA ASN A 625 -15.88 -15.06 -52.54
C ASN A 625 -16.34 -14.47 -53.89
N HIS A 626 -17.29 -13.53 -53.89
CA HIS A 626 -17.75 -12.89 -55.13
C HIS A 626 -16.66 -12.02 -55.78
N LEU A 627 -15.84 -11.35 -54.98
CA LEU A 627 -14.69 -10.59 -55.48
C LEU A 627 -13.63 -11.51 -56.09
N LYS A 628 -13.32 -12.63 -55.44
CA LYS A 628 -12.39 -13.64 -55.98
C LYS A 628 -12.90 -14.26 -57.28
N GLU A 629 -14.20 -14.54 -57.38
CA GLU A 629 -14.81 -15.03 -58.62
C GLU A 629 -14.72 -13.99 -59.75
N ALA A 630 -15.10 -12.73 -59.49
CA ALA A 630 -15.03 -11.65 -60.49
C ALA A 630 -13.59 -11.36 -60.93
N GLU A 631 -12.63 -11.42 -60.01
CA GLU A 631 -11.21 -11.29 -60.31
C GLU A 631 -10.70 -12.46 -61.15
N GLN A 632 -11.10 -13.69 -60.83
CA GLN A 632 -10.71 -14.88 -61.59
C GLN A 632 -11.29 -14.89 -63.02
N ASP A 633 -12.53 -14.43 -63.18
CA ASP A 633 -13.18 -14.29 -64.48
C ASP A 633 -12.46 -13.22 -65.33
N PHE A 634 -12.13 -12.06 -64.74
CA PHE A 634 -11.35 -11.00 -65.40
C PHE A 634 -9.97 -11.48 -65.85
N VAL A 635 -9.22 -12.16 -64.97
CA VAL A 635 -7.89 -12.70 -65.30
C VAL A 635 -7.99 -13.77 -66.39
N SER A 636 -9.03 -14.60 -66.37
CA SER A 636 -9.25 -15.63 -67.40
C SER A 636 -9.56 -15.03 -68.77
N GLU A 637 -10.38 -13.99 -68.83
CA GLU A 637 -10.69 -13.27 -70.07
C GLU A 637 -9.48 -12.47 -70.60
N LEU A 638 -8.71 -11.83 -69.70
CA LEU A 638 -7.48 -11.13 -70.06
C LEU A 638 -6.42 -12.08 -70.61
N ALA A 639 -6.25 -13.25 -69.98
CA ALA A 639 -5.33 -14.27 -70.46
C ALA A 639 -5.76 -14.91 -71.78
N ALA A 640 -7.06 -15.05 -72.03
CA ALA A 640 -7.58 -15.51 -73.32
C ALA A 640 -7.27 -14.52 -74.46
N LEU A 641 -7.30 -13.20 -74.18
CA LEU A 641 -6.88 -12.15 -75.11
C LEU A 641 -5.36 -12.16 -75.38
N ALA A 642 -4.56 -12.51 -74.37
CA ALA A 642 -3.10 -12.62 -74.46
C ALA A 642 -2.60 -14.00 -74.95
N ARG A 643 -3.48 -15.01 -75.10
CA ARG A 643 -3.15 -16.43 -75.38
C ARG A 643 -2.10 -17.04 -74.41
N VAL A 644 -2.15 -16.63 -73.15
CA VAL A 644 -1.29 -17.21 -72.10
C VAL A 644 -2.05 -18.37 -71.43
N PRO A 645 -1.48 -19.59 -71.36
CA PRO A 645 -2.15 -20.70 -70.69
C PRO A 645 -2.23 -20.45 -69.18
N VAL A 646 -3.43 -20.17 -68.68
CA VAL A 646 -3.72 -20.13 -67.24
C VAL A 646 -3.96 -21.57 -66.77
N ALA A 647 -3.16 -22.04 -65.82
CA ALA A 647 -3.43 -23.31 -65.16
C ALA A 647 -4.77 -23.21 -64.40
N MET A 648 -5.85 -23.74 -65.00
CA MET A 648 -7.14 -23.83 -64.32
C MET A 648 -7.00 -24.73 -63.09
N LYS A 649 -6.97 -24.13 -61.89
CA LYS A 649 -7.30 -24.86 -60.66
C LYS A 649 -8.74 -25.36 -60.80
N LYS A 650 -8.90 -26.67 -60.97
CA LYS A 650 -10.21 -27.35 -61.08
C LYS A 650 -11.13 -26.87 -59.95
N LYS A 651 -12.34 -26.42 -60.30
CA LYS A 651 -13.43 -26.14 -59.34
C LYS A 651 -13.65 -27.37 -58.45
N PRO A 652 -13.74 -27.23 -57.11
CA PRO A 652 -14.21 -28.33 -56.29
C PRO A 652 -15.68 -28.60 -56.67
N SER A 653 -15.92 -29.82 -57.15
CA SER A 653 -17.24 -30.34 -57.47
C SER A 653 -18.18 -30.15 -56.29
N LYS A 654 -19.36 -29.55 -56.53
CA LYS A 654 -20.47 -29.52 -55.58
C LYS A 654 -20.87 -30.97 -55.26
N ARG A 655 -20.39 -31.49 -54.13
CA ARG A 655 -20.92 -32.73 -53.54
C ARG A 655 -22.35 -32.45 -53.11
N SER A 656 -23.30 -33.05 -53.80
CA SER A 656 -24.68 -33.20 -53.35
C SER A 656 -24.71 -33.83 -51.96
N LYS A 657 -25.52 -33.25 -51.07
CA LYS A 657 -25.88 -33.84 -49.78
C LYS A 657 -26.48 -35.24 -50.02
N PRO A 658 -26.11 -36.28 -49.26
CA PRO A 658 -26.98 -37.43 -49.12
C PRO A 658 -28.13 -37.05 -48.17
N ALA A 659 -29.35 -37.42 -48.56
CA ALA A 659 -30.47 -37.47 -47.66
C ALA A 659 -30.24 -38.60 -46.64
N GLY A 660 -30.43 -38.29 -45.36
CA GLY A 660 -30.29 -39.16 -44.22
C GLY A 660 -30.48 -38.35 -42.96
#